data_AF-A0A7K0BHM4-F1
#
_entry.id   AF-A0A7K0BHM4-F1
#
_cell.length_a   1.000
_cell.length_b   1.000
_cell.length_c   1.000
_cell.angle_alpha   90.00
_cell.angle_beta   90.00
_cell.angle_gamma   90.00
#
_symmetry.space_group_name_H-M   'P 1'
#
loop_
_entity.id
_entity.type
_entity.pdbx_description
1 polymer ?
#
loop_
_entity_poly.entity_id
_entity_poly.type
_entity_poly.pdbx_seq_one_letter_code
_entity_poly.pdbx_strand_id
1 'polypeptide(L)'
;MKRNIKKVAVIGSGIMGSGIACHFANIGVEVLLLDIAPNELTDAEQKKGLTLESKAVRNRLVNDHLANALKSKPSPIYHQSFANRISTGNTTDDMAKIATADWIIEVVVERLDIKKLVFEQVEKYRKPGTLVTSNTSGIPIHFMSEGRSEDFQQHFCGTHFFNPARYLKLFEIIPGPKTSNEVLDFLNGYGEKFLGKTSVVAKDTPAFIGNRIGIFGIQSLFHQVKEMGLTVEEVDKLTGPVIGRPKSATFRTVDVVGLDTLVHVANGIYENCPNDEAHELFKLPEFVNKMMENKWLGSKTGQGFYKKEGRDILTLDLDTLEYRANKKASFATLELTKTIEKPIDRFKVLVTGKDKAGDFYRKNFASMFQYCSNRIPEITDAFYKIDDAMKAGFGWENGPFEIWDAIGVEKGIELMKAKGYQPASWVTDMLASGNTSFYSIKDGATHFYSIANKKVEKIPGQDAFIILNNIRESKKIWNNSDAIITDLGDGIINLEFTSKMNSIGAGVLQGINKAIDIAEKEYNGLVIGNQGANFSVGANLGMIFMMAVEQEYDELNMAIKMFQDTMMRCRYSAIPVIAAPHGMTLGGGCELTMHADRAVAAAETYIGLVEFGVGVIPGGGGSKEMALRASDLFRKNDVELNVLQEYFLTVGMAKVATSAYEGFDTGVLQKGRDIVVVNKDRQIATAKQVALQMAEQGYTQPVRRKDIKVLGKQALGMFLVGTDQMEAGKYISEHDKKIANKLAYVMAGGDLSEATLVSEQYLLDLEREAFLSLTGERKSLERIQYMLTKGKPLRN
;
A
#
# COMPACT_ATOMS: atom_id res chain seq x y z
N MET A 1 -27.22 -16.98 -3.76
CA MET A 1 -27.03 -17.06 -5.23
C MET A 1 -25.60 -16.67 -5.60
N LYS A 2 -24.99 -17.18 -6.68
CA LYS A 2 -23.66 -16.69 -7.11
C LYS A 2 -23.82 -15.34 -7.83
N ARG A 3 -23.41 -14.25 -7.19
CA ARG A 3 -23.44 -12.89 -7.75
C ARG A 3 -22.12 -12.60 -8.49
N ASN A 4 -22.22 -11.95 -9.65
CA ASN A 4 -21.07 -11.46 -10.40
C ASN A 4 -21.27 -9.96 -10.66
N ILE A 5 -20.24 -9.15 -10.45
CA ILE A 5 -20.30 -7.70 -10.70
C ILE A 5 -19.60 -7.42 -12.03
N LYS A 6 -20.37 -6.94 -13.00
CA LYS A 6 -19.88 -6.46 -14.29
C LYS A 6 -19.97 -4.95 -14.38
N LYS A 7 -21.02 -4.37 -13.78
CA LYS A 7 -21.27 -2.93 -13.81
C LYS A 7 -21.66 -2.37 -12.45
N VAL A 8 -21.03 -1.25 -12.08
CA VAL A 8 -21.31 -0.50 -10.85
C VAL A 8 -21.82 0.90 -11.21
N ALA A 9 -22.83 1.38 -10.48
CA ALA A 9 -23.21 2.79 -10.52
C ALA A 9 -22.74 3.46 -9.22
N VAL A 10 -22.02 4.58 -9.34
CA VAL A 10 -21.61 5.42 -8.21
C VAL A 10 -22.35 6.75 -8.33
N ILE A 11 -23.14 7.09 -7.32
CA ILE A 11 -23.98 8.30 -7.31
C ILE A 11 -23.38 9.32 -6.34
N GLY A 12 -22.93 10.45 -6.89
CA GLY A 12 -22.08 11.45 -6.25
C GLY A 12 -20.65 11.30 -6.75
N SER A 13 -20.09 12.33 -7.40
CA SER A 13 -18.79 12.22 -8.07
C SER A 13 -17.66 12.95 -7.36
N GLY A 14 -17.88 13.50 -6.17
CA GLY A 14 -16.85 14.15 -5.37
C GLY A 14 -15.63 13.26 -5.07
N ILE A 15 -14.73 13.71 -4.19
CA ILE A 15 -13.43 13.05 -3.94
C ILE A 15 -13.57 11.53 -3.72
N MET A 16 -14.49 11.11 -2.85
CA MET A 16 -14.74 9.69 -2.60
C MET A 16 -15.42 8.98 -3.78
N GLY A 17 -16.43 9.58 -4.40
CA GLY A 17 -17.16 8.98 -5.51
C GLY A 17 -16.27 8.70 -6.73
N SER A 18 -15.49 9.69 -7.16
CA SER A 18 -14.50 9.51 -8.23
C SER A 18 -13.41 8.50 -7.83
N GLY A 19 -12.97 8.49 -6.57
CA GLY A 19 -12.01 7.51 -6.05
C GLY A 19 -12.52 6.07 -6.09
N ILE A 20 -13.76 5.85 -5.65
CA ILE A 20 -14.44 4.53 -5.70
C ILE A 20 -14.63 4.11 -7.16
N ALA A 21 -15.05 5.02 -8.04
CA ALA A 21 -15.18 4.74 -9.47
C ALA A 21 -13.86 4.28 -10.10
N CYS A 22 -12.75 4.97 -9.80
CA CYS A 22 -11.42 4.52 -10.22
C CYS A 22 -11.05 3.14 -9.65
N HIS A 23 -11.39 2.87 -8.39
CA HIS A 23 -11.09 1.60 -7.74
C HIS A 23 -11.84 0.41 -8.35
N PHE A 24 -13.09 0.59 -8.78
CA PHE A 24 -13.81 -0.44 -9.53
C PHE A 24 -13.28 -0.58 -10.96
N ALA A 25 -12.97 0.53 -11.64
CA ALA A 25 -12.36 0.49 -12.97
C ALA A 25 -11.02 -0.28 -12.98
N ASN A 26 -10.23 -0.14 -11.90
CA ASN A 26 -8.97 -0.85 -11.69
C ASN A 26 -9.09 -2.38 -11.78
N ILE A 27 -10.21 -2.93 -11.32
CA ILE A 27 -10.45 -4.38 -11.28
C ILE A 27 -11.23 -4.90 -12.49
N GLY A 28 -11.39 -4.05 -13.52
CA GLY A 28 -12.02 -4.43 -14.79
C GLY A 28 -13.53 -4.22 -14.85
N VAL A 29 -14.14 -3.58 -13.85
CA VAL A 29 -15.59 -3.34 -13.79
C VAL A 29 -15.95 -2.07 -14.57
N GLU A 30 -17.07 -2.12 -15.31
CA GLU A 30 -17.65 -0.92 -15.93
C GLU A 30 -18.30 -0.04 -14.88
N VAL A 31 -18.05 1.27 -14.91
CA VAL A 31 -18.58 2.21 -13.93
C VAL A 31 -19.44 3.26 -14.61
N LEU A 32 -20.63 3.49 -14.05
CA LEU A 32 -21.44 4.68 -14.31
C LEU A 32 -21.28 5.63 -13.13
N LEU A 33 -20.56 6.73 -13.33
CA LEU A 33 -20.40 7.78 -12.34
C LEU A 33 -21.43 8.88 -12.61
N LEU A 34 -22.29 9.15 -11.64
CA LEU A 34 -23.33 10.17 -11.72
C LEU A 34 -23.09 11.28 -10.71
N ASP A 35 -23.42 12.52 -11.08
CA ASP A 35 -23.59 13.62 -10.13
C ASP A 35 -24.80 14.48 -10.51
N ILE A 36 -25.17 15.46 -9.70
CA ILE A 36 -26.21 16.43 -10.04
C ILE A 36 -25.79 17.29 -11.25
N ALA A 37 -26.78 17.74 -12.01
CA ALA A 37 -26.56 18.77 -13.02
C ALA A 37 -26.35 20.13 -12.32
N PRO A 38 -25.44 20.99 -12.82
CA PRO A 38 -25.31 22.35 -12.31
C PRO A 38 -26.60 23.15 -12.45
N ASN A 39 -26.84 24.05 -11.50
CA ASN A 39 -27.93 25.04 -11.55
C ASN A 39 -27.50 26.38 -12.15
N GLU A 40 -26.20 26.59 -12.38
CA GLU A 40 -25.64 27.84 -12.91
C GLU A 40 -24.47 27.62 -13.90
N LEU A 41 -24.32 28.59 -14.80
CA LEU A 41 -23.21 28.67 -15.77
C LEU A 41 -22.01 29.39 -15.15
N THR A 42 -20.81 28.90 -15.45
CA THR A 42 -19.56 29.62 -15.20
C THR A 42 -19.34 30.73 -16.23
N ASP A 43 -18.54 31.73 -15.88
CA ASP A 43 -18.15 32.82 -16.79
C ASP A 43 -17.55 32.29 -18.10
N ALA A 44 -16.80 31.20 -18.04
CA ALA A 44 -16.17 30.58 -19.20
C ALA A 44 -17.19 29.94 -20.15
N GLU A 45 -18.28 29.38 -19.62
CA GLU A 45 -19.35 28.78 -20.42
C GLU A 45 -20.27 29.84 -21.01
N GLN A 46 -20.57 30.91 -20.25
CA GLN A 46 -21.30 32.07 -20.75
C GLN A 46 -20.58 32.69 -21.95
N LYS A 47 -19.26 32.89 -21.86
CA LYS A 47 -18.42 33.38 -22.96
C LYS A 47 -18.40 32.46 -24.19
N LYS A 48 -18.65 31.16 -24.00
CA LYS A 48 -18.75 30.16 -25.07
C LYS A 48 -20.19 30.02 -25.62
N GLY A 49 -21.14 30.79 -25.12
CA GLY A 49 -22.55 30.73 -25.54
C GLY A 49 -23.24 29.42 -25.15
N LEU A 50 -22.77 28.72 -24.12
CA LEU A 50 -23.39 27.50 -23.62
C LEU A 50 -24.61 27.83 -22.73
N THR A 51 -25.56 26.90 -22.66
CA THR A 51 -26.76 27.01 -21.82
C THR A 51 -26.77 25.91 -20.76
N LEU A 52 -27.66 26.01 -19.77
CA LEU A 52 -27.84 24.94 -18.78
C LEU A 52 -28.25 23.60 -19.42
N GLU A 53 -28.86 23.63 -20.61
CA GLU A 53 -29.23 22.42 -21.35
C GLU A 53 -28.08 21.83 -22.18
N SER A 54 -26.98 22.55 -22.34
CA SER A 54 -25.81 22.02 -23.05
C SER A 54 -25.25 20.82 -22.29
N LYS A 55 -25.14 19.66 -22.95
CA LYS A 55 -24.62 18.41 -22.35
C LYS A 55 -23.28 18.58 -21.62
N ALA A 56 -22.40 19.44 -22.15
CA ALA A 56 -21.12 19.77 -21.52
C ALA A 56 -21.29 20.43 -20.14
N VAL A 57 -22.31 21.30 -19.99
CA VAL A 57 -22.67 21.95 -18.72
C VAL A 57 -23.34 20.94 -17.80
N ARG A 58 -24.35 20.21 -18.28
CA ARG A 58 -25.11 19.23 -17.47
C ARG A 58 -24.22 18.17 -16.82
N ASN A 59 -23.13 17.78 -17.48
CA ASN A 59 -22.16 16.81 -16.95
C ASN A 59 -20.86 17.46 -16.43
N ARG A 60 -20.80 18.79 -16.26
CA ARG A 60 -19.56 19.49 -15.85
C ARG A 60 -19.01 18.95 -14.55
N LEU A 61 -19.82 18.90 -13.48
CA LEU A 61 -19.36 18.48 -12.14
C LEU A 61 -18.75 17.08 -12.17
N VAL A 62 -19.45 16.12 -12.80
CA VAL A 62 -18.96 14.74 -12.90
C VAL A 62 -17.67 14.63 -13.71
N ASN A 63 -17.56 15.35 -14.81
CA ASN A 63 -16.37 15.33 -15.66
C ASN A 63 -15.18 16.00 -14.98
N ASP A 64 -15.38 17.15 -14.33
CA ASP A 64 -14.33 17.89 -13.65
C ASP A 64 -13.81 17.11 -12.44
N HIS A 65 -14.69 16.51 -11.64
CA HIS A 65 -14.27 15.67 -10.52
C HIS A 65 -13.48 14.44 -10.98
N LEU A 66 -13.92 13.74 -12.02
CA LEU A 66 -13.19 12.59 -12.56
C LEU A 66 -11.83 13.02 -13.14
N ALA A 67 -11.78 14.12 -13.90
CA ALA A 67 -10.54 14.65 -14.45
C ALA A 67 -9.55 15.06 -13.35
N ASN A 68 -10.04 15.63 -12.25
CA ASN A 68 -9.23 15.97 -11.07
C ASN A 68 -8.71 14.71 -10.37
N ALA A 69 -9.55 13.68 -10.22
CA ALA A 69 -9.15 12.41 -9.64
C ALA A 69 -8.03 11.74 -10.46
N LEU A 70 -8.17 11.67 -11.79
CA LEU A 70 -7.17 11.06 -12.69
C LEU A 70 -5.82 11.79 -12.71
N LYS A 71 -5.79 13.09 -12.39
CA LYS A 71 -4.58 13.90 -12.27
C LYS A 71 -3.98 13.91 -10.86
N SER A 72 -4.72 13.41 -9.87
CA SER A 72 -4.29 13.46 -8.48
C SER A 72 -3.09 12.56 -8.21
N LYS A 73 -2.29 12.93 -7.20
CA LYS A 73 -1.13 12.16 -6.74
C LYS A 73 -1.25 11.93 -5.23
N PRO A 74 -1.18 10.68 -4.75
CA PRO A 74 -1.02 9.43 -5.51
C PRO A 74 -2.26 9.07 -6.36
N SER A 75 -2.07 8.38 -7.49
CA SER A 75 -3.12 8.13 -8.48
C SER A 75 -4.18 7.15 -7.96
N PRO A 76 -5.49 7.43 -8.08
CA PRO A 76 -6.55 6.48 -7.70
C PRO A 76 -6.71 5.35 -8.73
N ILE A 77 -6.08 5.47 -9.90
CA ILE A 77 -6.14 4.47 -10.98
C ILE A 77 -4.77 3.82 -11.22
N TYR A 78 -4.75 2.50 -11.45
CA TYR A 78 -3.53 1.73 -11.69
C TYR A 78 -2.88 2.07 -13.02
N HIS A 79 -3.69 2.28 -14.05
CA HIS A 79 -3.23 2.62 -15.39
C HIS A 79 -4.24 3.57 -16.03
N GLN A 80 -3.78 4.62 -16.70
CA GLN A 80 -4.65 5.69 -17.21
C GLN A 80 -5.70 5.19 -18.22
N SER A 81 -5.38 4.16 -19.03
CA SER A 81 -6.36 3.59 -19.97
C SER A 81 -7.56 2.93 -19.30
N PHE A 82 -7.49 2.60 -18.00
CA PHE A 82 -8.63 2.02 -17.29
C PHE A 82 -9.74 3.05 -17.06
N ALA A 83 -9.47 4.36 -17.22
CA ALA A 83 -10.48 5.41 -17.18
C ALA A 83 -11.55 5.23 -18.27
N ASN A 84 -11.22 4.55 -19.38
CA ASN A 84 -12.18 4.22 -20.43
C ASN A 84 -13.32 3.29 -19.97
N ARG A 85 -13.18 2.67 -18.79
CA ARG A 85 -14.23 1.87 -18.15
C ARG A 85 -15.22 2.73 -17.34
N ILE A 86 -14.96 4.04 -17.20
CA ILE A 86 -15.80 4.97 -16.44
C ILE A 86 -16.58 5.84 -17.43
N SER A 87 -17.90 5.66 -17.42
CA SER A 87 -18.85 6.52 -18.11
C SER A 87 -19.42 7.55 -17.13
N THR A 88 -19.51 8.80 -17.57
CA THR A 88 -20.06 9.90 -16.76
C THR A 88 -21.47 10.27 -17.22
N GLY A 89 -22.30 10.71 -16.27
CA GLY A 89 -23.65 11.19 -16.51
C GLY A 89 -24.16 12.03 -15.35
N ASN A 90 -25.42 12.45 -15.42
CA ASN A 90 -26.06 13.19 -14.34
C ASN A 90 -27.33 12.53 -13.80
N THR A 91 -27.69 12.83 -12.55
CA THR A 91 -28.85 12.23 -11.87
C THR A 91 -30.21 12.66 -12.43
N THR A 92 -30.26 13.70 -13.29
CA THR A 92 -31.51 14.13 -13.93
C THR A 92 -31.78 13.34 -15.20
N ASP A 93 -30.77 13.22 -16.07
CA ASP A 93 -30.93 12.61 -17.39
C ASP A 93 -30.63 11.11 -17.40
N ASP A 94 -29.70 10.67 -16.54
CA ASP A 94 -29.06 9.37 -16.67
C ASP A 94 -29.39 8.39 -15.54
N MET A 95 -30.19 8.82 -14.55
CA MET A 95 -30.52 7.97 -13.38
C MET A 95 -31.20 6.65 -13.76
N ALA A 96 -31.99 6.63 -14.83
CA ALA A 96 -32.59 5.39 -15.34
C ALA A 96 -31.56 4.34 -15.80
N LYS A 97 -30.32 4.74 -16.13
CA LYS A 97 -29.25 3.83 -16.57
C LYS A 97 -28.75 2.89 -15.46
N ILE A 98 -29.03 3.22 -14.18
CA ILE A 98 -28.70 2.33 -13.05
C ILE A 98 -29.45 1.00 -13.10
N ALA A 99 -30.52 0.88 -13.91
CA ALA A 99 -31.21 -0.38 -14.16
C ALA A 99 -30.28 -1.49 -14.65
N THR A 100 -29.14 -1.15 -15.25
CA THR A 100 -28.13 -2.12 -15.73
C THR A 100 -27.03 -2.44 -14.71
N ALA A 101 -26.99 -1.77 -13.57
CA ALA A 101 -25.96 -1.97 -12.56
C ALA A 101 -26.25 -3.23 -11.72
N ASP A 102 -25.19 -3.97 -11.41
CA ASP A 102 -25.23 -5.10 -10.48
C ASP A 102 -25.10 -4.62 -9.03
N TRP A 103 -24.45 -3.47 -8.84
CA TRP A 103 -24.26 -2.81 -7.55
C TRP A 103 -24.29 -1.28 -7.72
N ILE A 104 -25.12 -0.62 -6.90
CA ILE A 104 -25.30 0.82 -6.84
C ILE A 104 -24.74 1.32 -5.50
N ILE A 105 -23.84 2.31 -5.55
CA ILE A 105 -23.17 2.89 -4.38
C ILE A 105 -23.51 4.37 -4.29
N GLU A 106 -24.14 4.77 -3.19
CA GLU A 106 -24.44 6.17 -2.88
C GLU A 106 -23.27 6.82 -2.15
N VAL A 107 -22.81 7.98 -2.66
CA VAL A 107 -21.66 8.76 -2.17
C VAL A 107 -21.97 10.27 -2.28
N VAL A 108 -23.21 10.67 -2.00
CA VAL A 108 -23.64 12.07 -1.94
C VAL A 108 -23.37 12.68 -0.57
N VAL A 109 -23.67 13.99 -0.44
CA VAL A 109 -23.47 14.77 0.78
C VAL A 109 -24.08 14.10 2.02
N GLU A 110 -23.45 14.30 3.17
CA GLU A 110 -23.82 13.64 4.44
C GLU A 110 -25.07 14.27 5.08
N ARG A 111 -26.20 14.13 4.40
CA ARG A 111 -27.52 14.64 4.76
C ARG A 111 -28.59 13.60 4.51
N LEU A 112 -29.28 13.18 5.57
CA LEU A 112 -30.27 12.10 5.51
C LEU A 112 -31.42 12.40 4.54
N ASP A 113 -31.90 13.63 4.49
CA ASP A 113 -32.98 14.05 3.59
C ASP A 113 -32.59 13.91 2.11
N ILE A 114 -31.36 14.32 1.76
CA ILE A 114 -30.83 14.19 0.40
C ILE A 114 -30.60 12.72 0.04
N LYS A 115 -30.04 11.92 0.97
CA LYS A 115 -29.85 10.48 0.75
C LYS A 115 -31.18 9.75 0.55
N LYS A 116 -32.22 10.08 1.32
CA LYS A 116 -33.58 9.52 1.13
C LYS A 116 -34.11 9.80 -0.27
N LEU A 117 -33.97 11.02 -0.79
CA LEU A 117 -34.34 11.38 -2.17
C LEU A 117 -33.58 10.56 -3.22
N VAL A 118 -32.27 10.38 -3.04
CA VAL A 118 -31.47 9.53 -3.94
C VAL A 118 -31.98 8.09 -3.90
N PHE A 119 -32.24 7.53 -2.72
CA PHE A 119 -32.75 6.16 -2.60
C PHE A 119 -34.16 5.98 -3.18
N GLU A 120 -35.02 6.99 -3.18
CA GLU A 120 -36.30 6.95 -3.90
C GLU A 120 -36.09 6.76 -5.40
N GLN A 121 -35.15 7.52 -5.97
CA GLN A 121 -34.80 7.39 -7.38
C GLN A 121 -34.11 6.03 -7.66
N VAL A 122 -33.25 5.56 -6.76
CA VAL A 122 -32.62 4.23 -6.89
C VAL A 122 -33.67 3.14 -6.88
N GLU A 123 -34.61 3.17 -5.93
CA GLU A 123 -35.68 2.20 -5.84
C GLU A 123 -36.56 2.18 -7.09
N LYS A 124 -36.86 3.35 -7.66
CA LYS A 124 -37.64 3.51 -8.90
C LYS A 124 -37.00 2.84 -10.12
N TYR A 125 -35.67 2.94 -10.28
CA TYR A 125 -34.99 2.51 -11.52
C TYR A 125 -34.15 1.24 -11.40
N ARG A 126 -33.74 0.82 -10.19
CA ARG A 126 -32.98 -0.44 -10.02
C ARG A 126 -33.83 -1.66 -10.38
N LYS A 127 -33.18 -2.80 -10.61
CA LYS A 127 -33.86 -4.09 -10.70
C LYS A 127 -34.03 -4.70 -9.30
N PRO A 128 -35.07 -5.51 -9.07
CA PRO A 128 -35.17 -6.31 -7.84
C PRO A 128 -33.91 -7.14 -7.61
N GLY A 129 -33.45 -7.23 -6.37
CA GLY A 129 -32.24 -7.96 -5.99
C GLY A 129 -30.90 -7.27 -6.29
N THR A 130 -30.88 -6.09 -6.94
CA THR A 130 -29.66 -5.29 -7.13
C THR A 130 -29.09 -4.87 -5.78
N LEU A 131 -27.76 -4.98 -5.61
CA LEU A 131 -27.10 -4.49 -4.40
C LEU A 131 -27.15 -2.97 -4.35
N VAL A 132 -27.59 -2.42 -3.22
CA VAL A 132 -27.60 -0.97 -2.99
C VAL A 132 -26.82 -0.69 -1.72
N THR A 133 -25.84 0.20 -1.76
CA THR A 133 -25.07 0.53 -0.57
C THR A 133 -24.84 2.02 -0.42
N SER A 134 -24.56 2.45 0.81
CA SER A 134 -24.18 3.83 1.13
C SER A 134 -22.75 3.90 1.65
N ASN A 135 -21.96 4.84 1.15
CA ASN A 135 -20.65 5.20 1.69
C ASN A 135 -20.74 6.25 2.80
N THR A 136 -21.84 6.30 3.55
CA THR A 136 -21.97 7.15 4.75
C THR A 136 -20.88 6.82 5.76
N SER A 137 -20.45 7.84 6.52
CA SER A 137 -19.42 7.71 7.56
C SER A 137 -19.99 7.78 8.98
N GLY A 138 -21.29 8.08 9.13
CA GLY A 138 -21.91 8.21 10.45
C GLY A 138 -23.43 8.26 10.51
N ILE A 139 -24.16 8.29 9.39
CA ILE A 139 -25.63 8.22 9.41
C ILE A 139 -26.03 6.74 9.59
N PRO A 140 -26.82 6.42 10.63
CA PRO A 140 -27.27 5.04 10.83
C PRO A 140 -28.05 4.49 9.64
N ILE A 141 -27.73 3.25 9.25
CA ILE A 141 -28.26 2.58 8.07
C ILE A 141 -29.77 2.37 8.16
N HIS A 142 -30.28 2.10 9.36
CA HIS A 142 -31.72 1.91 9.56
C HIS A 142 -32.54 3.14 9.13
N PHE A 143 -32.08 4.35 9.40
CA PHE A 143 -32.77 5.59 8.98
C PHE A 143 -32.83 5.77 7.46
N MET A 144 -31.82 5.29 6.72
CA MET A 144 -31.80 5.36 5.26
C MET A 144 -32.68 4.28 4.61
N SER A 145 -32.85 3.14 5.28
CA SER A 145 -33.66 2.01 4.78
C SER A 145 -35.17 2.17 5.02
N GLU A 146 -35.55 3.09 5.90
CA GLU A 146 -36.94 3.31 6.31
C GLU A 146 -37.83 3.72 5.13
N GLY A 147 -39.01 3.11 5.02
CA GLY A 147 -39.98 3.41 3.95
C GLY A 147 -39.61 2.86 2.57
N ARG A 148 -38.59 2.00 2.46
CA ARG A 148 -38.25 1.26 1.23
C ARG A 148 -38.95 -0.10 1.17
N SER A 149 -39.05 -0.69 -0.01
CA SER A 149 -39.59 -2.04 -0.20
C SER A 149 -38.79 -3.10 0.54
N GLU A 150 -39.42 -4.25 0.78
CA GLU A 150 -38.76 -5.39 1.43
C GLU A 150 -37.54 -5.86 0.63
N ASP A 151 -37.66 -5.98 -0.70
CA ASP A 151 -36.55 -6.34 -1.58
C ASP A 151 -35.39 -5.35 -1.47
N PHE A 152 -35.67 -4.04 -1.41
CA PHE A 152 -34.63 -3.03 -1.21
C PHE A 152 -33.92 -3.23 0.12
N GLN A 153 -34.68 -3.36 1.23
CA GLN A 153 -34.10 -3.50 2.57
C GLN A 153 -33.25 -4.78 2.71
N GLN A 154 -33.64 -5.88 2.06
CA GLN A 154 -32.87 -7.13 2.03
C GLN A 154 -31.53 -7.02 1.30
N HIS A 155 -31.43 -6.09 0.34
CA HIS A 155 -30.27 -5.85 -0.51
C HIS A 155 -29.54 -4.53 -0.23
N PHE A 156 -29.87 -3.88 0.89
CA PHE A 156 -29.32 -2.60 1.30
C PHE A 156 -28.42 -2.73 2.53
N CYS A 157 -27.24 -2.10 2.50
CA CYS A 157 -26.37 -1.94 3.68
C CYS A 157 -25.40 -0.76 3.53
N GLY A 158 -24.72 -0.39 4.60
CA GLY A 158 -23.55 0.50 4.52
C GLY A 158 -22.34 -0.22 3.95
N THR A 159 -21.57 0.47 3.11
CA THR A 159 -20.23 0.06 2.65
C THR A 159 -19.31 1.25 2.70
N HIS A 160 -18.61 1.41 3.81
CA HIS A 160 -17.79 2.58 4.09
C HIS A 160 -16.34 2.33 3.64
N PHE A 161 -15.98 2.96 2.52
CA PHE A 161 -14.62 3.09 2.02
C PHE A 161 -13.93 4.28 2.68
N PHE A 162 -12.63 4.14 2.89
CA PHE A 162 -11.80 5.19 3.48
C PHE A 162 -10.99 5.92 2.41
N ASN A 163 -10.82 7.24 2.57
CA ASN A 163 -10.09 8.08 1.61
C ASN A 163 -8.57 8.02 1.85
N PRO A 164 -7.72 7.72 0.85
CA PRO A 164 -8.04 7.41 -0.54
C PRO A 164 -8.50 5.96 -0.78
N ALA A 165 -9.58 5.80 -1.55
CA ALA A 165 -10.28 4.52 -1.74
C ALA A 165 -9.43 3.39 -2.32
N ARG A 166 -8.36 3.69 -3.10
CA ARG A 166 -7.40 2.68 -3.58
C ARG A 166 -6.47 2.20 -2.46
N TYR A 167 -5.95 3.14 -1.66
CA TYR A 167 -4.80 2.92 -0.77
C TYR A 167 -5.18 2.49 0.65
N LEU A 168 -6.24 3.06 1.23
CA LEU A 168 -6.72 2.61 2.54
C LEU A 168 -7.50 1.30 2.37
N LYS A 169 -7.09 0.28 3.12
CA LYS A 169 -7.60 -1.09 2.95
C LYS A 169 -8.91 -1.32 3.68
N LEU A 170 -9.26 -0.53 4.69
CA LEU A 170 -10.47 -0.76 5.47
C LEU A 170 -11.73 -0.62 4.61
N PHE A 171 -12.61 -1.60 4.74
CA PHE A 171 -13.93 -1.64 4.14
C PHE A 171 -14.93 -2.09 5.19
N GLU A 172 -15.66 -1.15 5.79
CA GLU A 172 -16.67 -1.48 6.79
C GLU A 172 -17.99 -1.81 6.10
N ILE A 173 -18.58 -2.94 6.46
CA ILE A 173 -19.89 -3.39 6.00
C ILE A 173 -20.86 -3.26 7.17
N ILE A 174 -21.89 -2.43 7.01
CA ILE A 174 -22.81 -2.08 8.11
C ILE A 174 -24.21 -2.58 7.74
N PRO A 175 -24.70 -3.70 8.29
CA PRO A 175 -26.03 -4.20 8.00
C PRO A 175 -27.10 -3.23 8.51
N GLY A 176 -28.11 -3.00 7.69
CA GLY A 176 -29.39 -2.47 8.15
C GLY A 176 -30.24 -3.57 8.80
N PRO A 177 -31.42 -3.21 9.35
CA PRO A 177 -32.23 -4.15 10.15
C PRO A 177 -32.70 -5.41 9.41
N LYS A 178 -32.81 -5.34 8.07
CA LYS A 178 -33.28 -6.47 7.24
C LYS A 178 -32.25 -6.93 6.20
N THR A 179 -31.02 -6.44 6.26
CA THR A 179 -29.97 -6.86 5.32
C THR A 179 -29.80 -8.38 5.38
N SER A 180 -29.86 -9.04 4.23
CA SER A 180 -29.67 -10.49 4.19
C SER A 180 -28.22 -10.90 4.43
N ASN A 181 -28.01 -12.04 5.09
CA ASN A 181 -26.67 -12.60 5.30
C ASN A 181 -25.96 -12.90 3.96
N GLU A 182 -26.72 -13.27 2.91
CA GLU A 182 -26.15 -13.47 1.57
C GLU A 182 -25.42 -12.22 1.06
N VAL A 183 -25.97 -11.03 1.32
CA VAL A 183 -25.35 -9.75 0.92
C VAL A 183 -24.08 -9.50 1.72
N LEU A 184 -24.09 -9.77 3.02
CA LEU A 184 -22.92 -9.61 3.89
C LEU A 184 -21.78 -10.55 3.48
N ASP A 185 -22.08 -11.83 3.27
CA ASP A 185 -21.11 -12.83 2.81
C ASP A 185 -20.53 -12.46 1.45
N PHE A 186 -21.40 -12.02 0.53
CA PHE A 186 -20.98 -11.56 -0.79
C PHE A 186 -20.04 -10.36 -0.70
N LEU A 187 -20.42 -9.30 0.01
CA LEU A 187 -19.62 -8.07 0.13
C LEU A 187 -18.30 -8.33 0.86
N ASN A 188 -18.30 -9.18 1.89
CA ASN A 188 -17.10 -9.57 2.61
C ASN A 188 -16.10 -10.27 1.68
N GLY A 189 -16.57 -11.30 0.96
CA GLY A 189 -15.74 -12.04 0.00
C GLY A 189 -15.33 -11.20 -1.21
N TYR A 190 -16.21 -10.34 -1.72
CA TYR A 190 -15.91 -9.47 -2.87
C TYR A 190 -14.89 -8.37 -2.49
N GLY A 191 -15.09 -7.73 -1.33
CA GLY A 191 -14.19 -6.71 -0.80
C GLY A 191 -12.77 -7.26 -0.60
N GLU A 192 -12.66 -8.43 0.00
CA GLU A 192 -11.37 -9.07 0.26
C GLU A 192 -10.70 -9.53 -1.03
N LYS A 193 -11.38 -10.34 -1.84
CA LYS A 193 -10.76 -11.00 -2.99
C LYS A 193 -10.55 -10.07 -4.19
N PHE A 194 -11.53 -9.24 -4.51
CA PHE A 194 -11.53 -8.44 -5.75
C PHE A 194 -11.07 -7.01 -5.50
N LEU A 195 -11.52 -6.38 -4.41
CA LEU A 195 -11.17 -4.99 -4.09
C LEU A 195 -9.87 -4.86 -3.30
N GLY A 196 -9.28 -5.97 -2.83
CA GLY A 196 -8.05 -5.97 -2.02
C GLY A 196 -8.22 -5.28 -0.67
N LYS A 197 -9.43 -5.34 -0.09
CA LYS A 197 -9.79 -4.68 1.15
C LYS A 197 -9.75 -5.62 2.34
N THR A 198 -9.56 -5.05 3.51
CA THR A 198 -9.81 -5.71 4.79
C THR A 198 -11.26 -5.40 5.16
N SER A 199 -12.14 -6.35 4.85
CA SER A 199 -13.56 -6.24 5.09
C SER A 199 -13.87 -6.52 6.56
N VAL A 200 -14.56 -5.60 7.23
CA VAL A 200 -15.03 -5.79 8.62
C VAL A 200 -16.53 -5.54 8.69
N VAL A 201 -17.28 -6.49 9.23
CA VAL A 201 -18.70 -6.28 9.52
C VAL A 201 -18.81 -5.52 10.84
N ALA A 202 -19.30 -4.29 10.78
CA ALA A 202 -19.54 -3.38 11.90
C ALA A 202 -21.03 -3.31 12.24
N LYS A 203 -21.38 -3.03 13.50
CA LYS A 203 -22.77 -2.76 13.88
C LYS A 203 -23.18 -1.33 13.47
N ASP A 204 -24.49 -1.13 13.33
CA ASP A 204 -25.08 0.17 12.99
C ASP A 204 -25.06 1.12 14.20
N THR A 205 -23.86 1.52 14.61
CA THR A 205 -23.59 2.44 15.74
C THR A 205 -22.86 3.69 15.25
N PRO A 206 -23.00 4.84 15.94
CA PRO A 206 -22.32 6.07 15.55
C PRO A 206 -20.81 5.88 15.36
N ALA A 207 -20.31 6.25 14.17
CA ALA A 207 -18.91 6.14 13.75
C ALA A 207 -18.34 4.71 13.62
N PHE A 208 -19.20 3.69 13.55
CA PHE A 208 -18.87 2.29 13.25
C PHE A 208 -17.70 1.74 14.10
N ILE A 209 -16.66 1.16 13.49
CA ILE A 209 -15.49 0.64 14.22
C ILE A 209 -14.31 1.60 14.12
N GLY A 210 -13.82 1.84 12.91
CA GLY A 210 -12.58 2.56 12.68
C GLY A 210 -12.64 3.99 13.23
N ASN A 211 -13.65 4.76 12.82
CA ASN A 211 -13.80 6.13 13.28
C ASN A 211 -14.08 6.19 14.79
N ARG A 212 -14.86 5.24 15.34
CA ARG A 212 -15.14 5.19 16.77
C ARG A 212 -13.88 5.07 17.63
N ILE A 213 -12.98 4.16 17.26
CA ILE A 213 -11.74 3.92 18.00
C ILE A 213 -10.69 4.99 17.69
N GLY A 214 -10.56 5.39 16.42
CA GLY A 214 -9.60 6.40 15.99
C GLY A 214 -9.86 7.79 16.60
N ILE A 215 -11.12 8.25 16.59
CA ILE A 215 -11.48 9.55 17.16
C ILE A 215 -11.36 9.54 18.68
N PHE A 216 -11.73 8.43 19.35
CA PHE A 216 -11.44 8.27 20.78
C PHE A 216 -9.95 8.43 21.07
N GLY A 217 -9.08 7.74 20.31
CA GLY A 217 -7.63 7.83 20.51
C GLY A 217 -7.10 9.26 20.37
N ILE A 218 -7.57 10.01 19.38
CA ILE A 218 -7.14 11.40 19.17
C ILE A 218 -7.68 12.31 20.29
N GLN A 219 -8.97 12.22 20.62
CA GLN A 219 -9.57 13.04 21.68
C GLN A 219 -8.95 12.75 23.05
N SER A 220 -8.66 11.48 23.33
CA SER A 220 -7.99 11.07 24.57
C SER A 220 -6.62 11.73 24.68
N LEU A 221 -5.87 11.81 23.58
CA LEU A 221 -4.59 12.50 23.56
C LEU A 221 -4.74 14.02 23.68
N PHE A 222 -5.74 14.62 23.05
CA PHE A 222 -6.01 16.05 23.11
C PHE A 222 -6.30 16.56 24.53
N HIS A 223 -6.99 15.76 25.34
CA HIS A 223 -7.24 16.10 26.75
C HIS A 223 -6.03 15.82 27.64
N GLN A 224 -5.22 14.83 27.31
CA GLN A 224 -4.03 14.46 28.09
C GLN A 224 -2.81 15.34 27.82
N VAL A 225 -2.68 15.92 26.61
CA VAL A 225 -1.47 16.63 26.17
C VAL A 225 -1.11 17.79 27.11
N LYS A 226 -2.10 18.58 27.55
CA LYS A 226 -1.90 19.70 28.46
C LYS A 226 -1.59 19.24 29.89
N GLU A 227 -2.31 18.24 30.40
CA GLU A 227 -2.06 17.68 31.73
C GLU A 227 -0.62 17.15 31.87
N MET A 228 -0.10 16.55 30.79
CA MET A 228 1.26 16.02 30.76
C MET A 228 2.32 17.06 30.35
N GLY A 229 1.92 18.29 30.02
CA GLY A 229 2.80 19.34 29.51
C GLY A 229 3.58 18.93 28.25
N LEU A 230 3.00 18.07 27.40
CA LEU A 230 3.63 17.58 26.17
C LEU A 230 3.45 18.59 25.03
N THR A 231 4.44 18.70 24.15
CA THR A 231 4.28 19.48 22.91
C THR A 231 3.68 18.62 21.79
N VAL A 232 3.16 19.28 20.75
CA VAL A 232 2.68 18.63 19.52
C VAL A 232 3.75 17.71 18.93
N GLU A 233 5.02 18.16 18.85
CA GLU A 233 6.12 17.35 18.31
C GLU A 233 6.48 16.15 19.20
N GLU A 234 6.38 16.30 20.52
CA GLU A 234 6.61 15.21 21.46
C GLU A 234 5.56 14.11 21.30
N VAL A 235 4.28 14.47 21.20
CA VAL A 235 3.19 13.49 20.99
C VAL A 235 3.33 12.79 19.64
N ASP A 236 3.61 13.52 18.56
CA ASP A 236 3.79 12.90 17.24
C ASP A 236 5.03 12.00 17.20
N LYS A 237 6.08 12.31 17.98
CA LYS A 237 7.24 11.43 18.14
C LYS A 237 6.89 10.14 18.88
N LEU A 238 6.03 10.21 19.91
CA LEU A 238 5.62 9.06 20.73
C LEU A 238 4.53 8.20 20.07
N THR A 239 3.71 8.80 19.20
CA THR A 239 2.58 8.12 18.56
C THR A 239 2.82 7.74 17.10
N GLY A 240 4.01 8.01 16.56
CA GLY A 240 4.38 7.74 15.18
C GLY A 240 5.11 6.39 14.97
N PRO A 241 6.19 6.37 14.14
CA PRO A 241 6.88 5.15 13.76
C PRO A 241 7.51 4.32 14.89
N VAL A 242 7.74 4.92 16.07
CA VAL A 242 8.26 4.20 17.24
C VAL A 242 7.36 3.01 17.59
N ILE A 243 6.04 3.20 17.51
CA ILE A 243 5.03 2.18 17.83
C ILE A 243 4.35 1.61 16.58
N GLY A 244 5.00 1.70 15.41
CA GLY A 244 4.49 1.14 14.17
C GLY A 244 3.25 1.87 13.64
N ARG A 245 3.20 3.20 13.75
CA ARG A 245 2.16 4.04 13.14
C ARG A 245 2.76 4.92 12.03
N PRO A 246 1.93 5.48 11.11
CA PRO A 246 2.42 6.31 10.02
C PRO A 246 3.22 7.53 10.52
N LYS A 247 4.08 8.09 9.66
CA LYS A 247 4.90 9.28 9.98
C LYS A 247 4.06 10.51 10.33
N SER A 248 2.80 10.56 9.90
CA SER A 248 1.85 11.60 10.27
C SER A 248 1.33 11.47 11.71
N ALA A 249 1.61 10.37 12.41
CA ALA A 249 1.32 10.18 13.83
C ALA A 249 -0.09 10.65 14.21
N THR A 250 -0.25 11.53 15.21
CA THR A 250 -1.55 11.98 15.69
C THR A 250 -1.92 13.34 15.12
N PHE A 251 -1.22 14.40 15.52
CA PHE A 251 -1.53 15.79 15.16
C PHE A 251 -1.35 16.04 13.66
N ARG A 252 -0.24 15.54 13.08
CA ARG A 252 -0.04 15.67 11.63
C ARG A 252 -1.09 14.89 10.82
N THR A 253 -1.64 13.80 11.35
CA THR A 253 -2.78 13.10 10.72
C THR A 253 -4.04 13.96 10.73
N VAL A 254 -4.33 14.65 11.84
CA VAL A 254 -5.46 15.60 11.91
C VAL A 254 -5.30 16.73 10.89
N ASP A 255 -4.08 17.25 10.72
CA ASP A 255 -3.80 18.26 9.69
C ASP A 255 -3.97 17.72 8.25
N VAL A 256 -3.74 16.43 8.01
CA VAL A 256 -3.89 15.82 6.69
C VAL A 256 -5.36 15.54 6.37
N VAL A 257 -6.11 15.03 7.34
CA VAL A 257 -7.55 14.71 7.20
C VAL A 257 -8.41 15.97 7.20
N GLY A 258 -8.04 16.96 8.00
CA GLY A 258 -8.80 18.18 8.25
C GLY A 258 -9.41 18.18 9.65
N LEU A 259 -9.19 19.29 10.37
CA LEU A 259 -9.68 19.45 11.75
C LEU A 259 -11.22 19.44 11.83
N ASP A 260 -11.88 20.03 10.85
CA ASP A 260 -13.34 20.09 10.75
C ASP A 260 -13.98 18.72 10.58
N THR A 261 -13.37 17.82 9.79
CA THR A 261 -13.81 16.43 9.64
C THR A 261 -13.76 15.72 10.99
N LEU A 262 -12.67 15.87 11.73
CA LEU A 262 -12.51 15.28 13.06
C LEU A 262 -13.57 15.82 14.03
N VAL A 263 -13.74 17.15 14.06
CA VAL A 263 -14.70 17.84 14.93
C VAL A 263 -16.13 17.37 14.64
N HIS A 264 -16.49 17.24 13.37
CA HIS A 264 -17.80 16.75 12.97
C HIS A 264 -18.10 15.36 13.52
N VAL A 265 -17.16 14.41 13.38
CA VAL A 265 -17.33 13.05 13.90
C VAL A 265 -17.34 13.03 15.43
N ALA A 266 -16.48 13.81 16.09
CA ALA A 266 -16.44 13.90 17.54
C ALA A 266 -17.76 14.44 18.14
N ASN A 267 -18.30 15.51 17.56
CA ASN A 267 -19.60 16.05 17.96
C ASN A 267 -20.72 15.03 17.70
N GLY A 268 -20.70 14.34 16.55
CA GLY A 268 -21.66 13.30 16.25
C GLY A 268 -21.62 12.14 17.25
N ILE A 269 -20.43 11.72 17.69
CA ILE A 269 -20.29 10.71 18.75
C ILE A 269 -20.82 11.24 20.09
N TYR A 270 -20.47 12.46 20.46
CA TYR A 270 -20.95 13.10 21.68
C TYR A 270 -22.49 13.11 21.69
N GLU A 271 -23.14 13.68 20.68
CA GLU A 271 -24.60 13.80 20.60
C GLU A 271 -25.33 12.45 20.60
N ASN A 272 -24.78 11.43 19.93
CA ASN A 272 -25.48 10.17 19.68
C ASN A 272 -25.07 9.02 20.62
N CYS A 273 -24.11 9.23 21.53
CA CYS A 273 -23.69 8.23 22.51
C CYS A 273 -23.67 8.79 23.94
N PRO A 274 -24.83 9.15 24.52
CA PRO A 274 -24.93 9.73 25.85
C PRO A 274 -24.51 8.79 26.99
N ASN A 275 -24.54 7.47 26.74
CA ASN A 275 -24.23 6.45 27.73
C ASN A 275 -22.79 5.90 27.60
N ASP A 276 -21.97 6.47 26.70
CA ASP A 276 -20.56 6.10 26.61
C ASP A 276 -19.82 6.57 27.88
N GLU A 277 -19.06 5.69 28.52
CA GLU A 277 -18.25 6.02 29.69
C GLU A 277 -17.20 7.11 29.42
N ALA A 278 -16.81 7.28 28.14
CA ALA A 278 -15.93 8.33 27.66
C ALA A 278 -16.68 9.50 27.00
N HIS A 279 -17.99 9.63 27.18
CA HIS A 279 -18.82 10.67 26.54
C HIS A 279 -18.21 12.08 26.65
N GLU A 280 -17.81 12.49 27.86
CA GLU A 280 -17.22 13.81 28.13
C GLU A 280 -15.90 14.07 27.38
N LEU A 281 -15.16 13.01 27.04
CA LEU A 281 -13.88 13.11 26.31
C LEU A 281 -14.08 13.55 24.85
N PHE A 282 -15.28 13.39 24.30
CA PHE A 282 -15.58 13.87 22.94
C PHE A 282 -15.87 15.37 22.87
N LYS A 283 -16.00 16.06 24.01
CA LYS A 283 -16.02 17.54 24.03
C LYS A 283 -14.69 18.09 23.53
N LEU A 284 -14.76 19.10 22.68
CA LEU A 284 -13.56 19.70 22.09
C LEU A 284 -12.80 20.53 23.13
N PRO A 285 -11.47 20.35 23.25
CA PRO A 285 -10.63 21.24 24.05
C PRO A 285 -10.64 22.68 23.51
N GLU A 286 -10.35 23.64 24.37
CA GLU A 286 -10.36 25.07 24.03
C GLU A 286 -9.46 25.43 22.83
N PHE A 287 -8.27 24.84 22.73
CA PHE A 287 -7.36 25.10 21.61
C PHE A 287 -7.95 24.63 20.28
N VAL A 288 -8.69 23.51 20.25
CA VAL A 288 -9.37 23.01 19.05
C VAL A 288 -10.48 23.96 18.63
N ASN A 289 -11.28 24.46 19.58
CA ASN A 289 -12.33 25.44 19.31
C ASN A 289 -11.75 26.72 18.70
N LYS A 290 -10.68 27.27 19.28
CA LYS A 290 -10.00 28.46 18.74
C LYS A 290 -9.41 28.22 17.34
N MET A 291 -8.86 27.03 17.07
CA MET A 291 -8.40 26.66 15.73
C MET A 291 -9.54 26.62 14.70
N MET A 292 -10.72 26.10 15.09
CA MET A 292 -11.91 26.09 14.24
C MET A 292 -12.41 27.52 13.95
N GLU A 293 -12.50 28.37 14.98
CA GLU A 293 -12.86 29.78 14.84
C GLU A 293 -11.92 30.53 13.89
N ASN A 294 -10.62 30.27 14.00
CA ASN A 294 -9.59 30.89 13.17
C ASN A 294 -9.41 30.25 11.78
N LYS A 295 -10.20 29.21 11.44
CA LYS A 295 -10.10 28.44 10.20
C LYS A 295 -8.73 27.79 9.96
N TRP A 296 -8.08 27.33 11.04
CA TRP A 296 -6.82 26.57 10.98
C TRP A 296 -7.12 25.08 10.81
N LEU A 297 -7.62 24.72 9.63
CA LEU A 297 -8.18 23.39 9.33
C LEU A 297 -7.14 22.37 8.84
N GLY A 298 -5.85 22.66 8.98
CA GLY A 298 -4.75 21.79 8.55
C GLY A 298 -4.25 22.09 7.15
N SER A 299 -3.82 21.05 6.45
CA SER A 299 -3.11 21.11 5.16
C SER A 299 -3.94 21.80 4.07
N LYS A 300 -5.27 21.65 4.10
CA LYS A 300 -6.17 22.25 3.11
C LYS A 300 -6.30 23.77 3.23
N THR A 301 -6.01 24.34 4.40
CA THR A 301 -5.98 25.79 4.67
C THR A 301 -4.55 26.30 4.85
N GLY A 302 -3.53 25.46 4.58
CA GLY A 302 -2.11 25.80 4.73
C GLY A 302 -1.59 25.89 6.17
N GLN A 303 -2.47 25.79 7.18
CA GLN A 303 -2.12 25.91 8.59
C GLN A 303 -3.11 25.13 9.49
N GLY A 304 -2.59 24.49 10.53
CA GLY A 304 -3.28 23.70 11.55
C GLY A 304 -2.40 23.53 12.79
N PHE A 305 -2.14 22.31 13.24
CA PHE A 305 -1.11 22.08 14.27
C PHE A 305 0.30 22.37 13.74
N TYR A 306 0.47 22.23 12.43
CA TYR A 306 1.66 22.62 11.70
C TYR A 306 1.34 23.69 10.66
N LYS A 307 2.30 24.58 10.41
CA LYS A 307 2.24 25.58 9.35
C LYS A 307 3.52 25.52 8.53
N LYS A 308 3.38 25.52 7.21
CA LYS A 308 4.54 25.54 6.32
C LYS A 308 4.84 26.97 5.88
N GLU A 309 6.03 27.47 6.20
CA GLU A 309 6.53 28.76 5.74
C GLU A 309 7.81 28.55 4.93
N GLY A 310 7.70 28.64 3.60
CA GLY A 310 8.80 28.32 2.69
C GLY A 310 9.25 26.86 2.83
N ARG A 311 10.47 26.66 3.34
CA ARG A 311 11.05 25.34 3.61
C ARG A 311 10.85 24.88 5.06
N ASP A 312 10.47 25.80 5.95
CA ASP A 312 10.34 25.54 7.37
C ASP A 312 8.94 25.02 7.70
N ILE A 313 8.90 24.12 8.68
CA ILE A 313 7.65 23.64 9.27
C ILE A 313 7.62 24.18 10.69
N LEU A 314 6.71 25.12 10.92
CA LEU A 314 6.42 25.65 12.24
C LEU A 314 5.39 24.77 12.94
N THR A 315 5.47 24.74 14.27
CA THR A 315 4.54 23.99 15.11
C THR A 315 3.76 24.96 15.99
N LEU A 316 2.47 24.69 16.17
CA LEU A 316 1.61 25.46 17.07
C LEU A 316 1.94 25.17 18.53
N ASP A 317 2.11 26.21 19.32
CA ASP A 317 2.13 26.12 20.77
C ASP A 317 0.68 26.09 21.31
N LEU A 318 0.32 25.04 22.06
CA LEU A 318 -1.08 24.83 22.48
C LEU A 318 -1.53 25.77 23.60
N ASP A 319 -0.60 26.48 24.24
CA ASP A 319 -0.91 27.43 25.32
C ASP A 319 -0.98 28.87 24.81
N THR A 320 -0.04 29.29 23.96
CA THR A 320 -0.05 30.65 23.40
C THR A 320 -0.83 30.76 22.09
N LEU A 321 -1.03 29.65 21.39
CA LEU A 321 -1.55 29.59 20.02
C LEU A 321 -0.71 30.35 18.99
N GLU A 322 0.58 30.50 19.27
CA GLU A 322 1.55 31.05 18.33
C GLU A 322 2.35 29.95 17.65
N TYR A 323 2.72 30.17 16.39
CA TYR A 323 3.60 29.26 15.67
C TYR A 323 5.05 29.52 16.04
N ARG A 324 5.78 28.46 16.39
CA ARG A 324 7.20 28.50 16.72
C ARG A 324 7.99 27.50 15.88
N ALA A 325 9.31 27.69 15.84
CA ALA A 325 10.21 26.71 15.22
C ALA A 325 10.04 25.33 15.87
N ASN A 326 10.14 24.30 15.03
CA ASN A 326 10.01 22.90 15.44
C ASN A 326 11.13 22.51 16.43
N LYS A 327 10.77 21.88 17.55
CA LYS A 327 11.72 21.39 18.56
C LYS A 327 11.90 19.88 18.44
N LYS A 328 13.15 19.41 18.50
CA LYS A 328 13.46 17.98 18.49
C LYS A 328 13.04 17.32 19.81
N ALA A 329 12.10 16.39 19.75
CA ALA A 329 11.70 15.57 20.90
C ALA A 329 12.69 14.40 21.12
N SER A 330 13.13 14.19 22.36
CA SER A 330 14.02 13.11 22.77
C SER A 330 13.66 12.61 24.15
N PHE A 331 13.66 11.29 24.34
CA PHE A 331 13.29 10.63 25.59
C PHE A 331 14.20 9.42 25.83
N ALA A 332 14.61 9.20 27.08
CA ALA A 332 15.48 8.08 27.43
C ALA A 332 14.80 6.73 27.14
N THR A 333 13.48 6.65 27.35
CA THR A 333 12.70 5.43 27.05
C THR A 333 12.77 5.05 25.57
N LEU A 334 12.86 6.01 24.64
CA LEU A 334 12.96 5.72 23.21
C LEU A 334 14.33 5.15 22.82
N GLU A 335 15.39 5.54 23.53
CA GLU A 335 16.74 5.03 23.30
C GLU A 335 16.83 3.51 23.55
N LEU A 336 16.07 3.02 24.54
CA LEU A 336 15.98 1.58 24.87
C LEU A 336 15.36 0.73 23.74
N THR A 337 14.69 1.35 22.78
CA THR A 337 14.00 0.65 21.69
C THR A 337 14.77 0.64 20.38
N LYS A 338 15.91 1.33 20.28
CA LYS A 338 16.65 1.52 19.02
C LYS A 338 17.17 0.22 18.39
N THR A 339 17.51 -0.76 19.21
CA THR A 339 17.98 -2.08 18.77
C THR A 339 16.85 -3.07 18.51
N ILE A 340 15.61 -2.70 18.83
CA ILE A 340 14.43 -3.55 18.65
C ILE A 340 13.82 -3.21 17.29
N GLU A 341 13.98 -4.11 16.32
CA GLU A 341 13.55 -3.86 14.95
C GLU A 341 12.03 -3.85 14.80
N LYS A 342 11.34 -4.84 15.37
CA LYS A 342 9.89 -5.00 15.25
C LYS A 342 9.16 -4.12 16.26
N PRO A 343 8.22 -3.25 15.83
CA PRO A 343 7.49 -2.39 16.76
C PRO A 343 6.71 -3.14 17.84
N ILE A 344 6.17 -4.33 17.53
CA ILE A 344 5.42 -5.15 18.49
C ILE A 344 6.24 -5.52 19.74
N ASP A 345 7.55 -5.72 19.58
CA ASP A 345 8.44 -6.09 20.69
C ASP A 345 8.83 -4.88 21.56
N ARG A 346 8.59 -3.65 21.08
CA ARG A 346 8.92 -2.42 21.81
C ARG A 346 7.94 -2.13 22.94
N PHE A 347 6.68 -2.53 22.81
CA PHE A 347 5.63 -2.13 23.75
C PHE A 347 5.93 -2.52 25.20
N LYS A 348 6.48 -3.71 25.45
CA LYS A 348 6.92 -4.15 26.80
C LYS A 348 7.95 -3.21 27.40
N VAL A 349 8.90 -2.73 26.60
CA VAL A 349 9.96 -1.81 27.05
C VAL A 349 9.38 -0.41 27.30
N LEU A 350 8.55 0.09 26.37
CA LEU A 350 7.98 1.43 26.43
C LEU A 350 7.18 1.68 27.72
N VAL A 351 6.38 0.72 28.17
CA VAL A 351 5.58 0.87 29.40
C VAL A 351 6.37 0.80 30.70
N THR A 352 7.64 0.35 30.64
CA THR A 352 8.55 0.31 31.81
C THR A 352 9.37 1.59 31.98
N GLY A 353 9.31 2.50 31.00
CA GLY A 353 10.03 3.77 31.02
C GLY A 353 9.74 4.61 32.27
N LYS A 354 10.77 5.23 32.85
CA LYS A 354 10.64 6.05 34.07
C LYS A 354 10.56 7.56 33.80
N ASP A 355 10.62 7.95 32.53
CA ASP A 355 10.47 9.33 32.09
C ASP A 355 9.05 9.63 31.60
N LYS A 356 8.84 10.86 31.15
CA LYS A 356 7.57 11.37 30.61
C LYS A 356 7.00 10.50 29.47
N ALA A 357 7.86 9.88 28.66
CA ALA A 357 7.42 8.97 27.60
C ALA A 357 6.86 7.67 28.17
N GLY A 358 7.50 7.10 29.19
CA GLY A 358 6.97 5.92 29.87
C GLY A 358 5.61 6.20 30.53
N ASP A 359 5.46 7.36 31.18
CA ASP A 359 4.17 7.79 31.74
C ASP A 359 3.09 7.95 30.66
N PHE A 360 3.47 8.54 29.52
CA PHE A 360 2.59 8.71 28.36
C PHE A 360 2.07 7.36 27.86
N TYR A 361 2.95 6.39 27.63
CA TYR A 361 2.53 5.08 27.14
C TYR A 361 1.64 4.34 28.14
N ARG A 362 1.96 4.38 29.43
CA ARG A 362 1.11 3.76 30.46
C ARG A 362 -0.30 4.37 30.46
N LYS A 363 -0.41 5.70 30.40
CA LYS A 363 -1.70 6.39 30.43
C LYS A 363 -2.51 6.16 29.15
N ASN A 364 -1.87 6.34 28.00
CA ASN A 364 -2.49 6.18 26.68
C ASN A 364 -2.95 4.72 26.41
N PHE A 365 -2.12 3.73 26.78
CA PHE A 365 -2.51 2.33 26.58
C PHE A 365 -3.56 1.87 27.59
N ALA A 366 -3.51 2.33 28.84
CA ALA A 366 -4.58 2.06 29.81
C ALA A 366 -5.95 2.54 29.32
N SER A 367 -6.05 3.79 28.84
CA SER A 367 -7.33 4.33 28.34
C SER A 367 -7.78 3.61 27.06
N MET A 368 -6.86 3.30 26.14
CA MET A 368 -7.18 2.57 24.91
C MET A 368 -7.69 1.14 25.19
N PHE A 369 -7.06 0.41 26.09
CA PHE A 369 -7.48 -0.97 26.41
C PHE A 369 -8.85 -1.02 27.06
N GLN A 370 -9.12 -0.15 28.03
CA GLN A 370 -10.44 -0.01 28.62
C GLN A 370 -11.49 0.23 27.53
N TYR A 371 -11.31 1.30 26.77
CA TYR A 371 -12.30 1.73 25.79
C TYR A 371 -12.54 0.66 24.74
N CYS A 372 -11.48 0.10 24.14
CA CYS A 372 -11.64 -0.96 23.13
C CYS A 372 -12.36 -2.19 23.69
N SER A 373 -12.10 -2.56 24.95
CA SER A 373 -12.77 -3.71 25.58
C SER A 373 -14.26 -3.46 25.84
N ASN A 374 -14.64 -2.23 26.19
CA ASN A 374 -16.03 -1.83 26.46
C ASN A 374 -16.87 -1.69 25.18
N ARG A 375 -16.22 -1.45 24.04
CA ARG A 375 -16.90 -1.38 22.73
C ARG A 375 -17.35 -2.74 22.20
N ILE A 376 -17.16 -3.83 22.94
CA ILE A 376 -17.62 -5.17 22.59
C ILE A 376 -18.71 -5.60 23.59
N PRO A 377 -19.92 -5.99 23.14
CA PRO A 377 -20.31 -6.22 21.74
C PRO A 377 -20.91 -4.98 21.05
N GLU A 378 -20.77 -3.77 21.61
CA GLU A 378 -21.46 -2.55 21.12
C GLU A 378 -21.25 -2.28 19.62
N ILE A 379 -20.01 -2.21 19.15
CA ILE A 379 -19.69 -1.84 17.76
C ILE A 379 -19.35 -3.05 16.88
N THR A 380 -18.99 -4.17 17.50
CA THR A 380 -18.68 -5.45 16.86
C THR A 380 -18.76 -6.60 17.86
N ASP A 381 -19.08 -7.80 17.41
CA ASP A 381 -19.10 -9.01 18.25
C ASP A 381 -17.71 -9.65 18.47
N ALA A 382 -16.73 -9.29 17.65
CA ALA A 382 -15.39 -9.88 17.71
C ALA A 382 -14.31 -8.79 17.79
N PHE A 383 -13.45 -8.89 18.80
CA PHE A 383 -12.44 -7.88 19.10
C PHE A 383 -11.38 -7.75 18.01
N TYR A 384 -11.03 -8.85 17.31
CA TYR A 384 -10.01 -8.80 16.25
C TYR A 384 -10.42 -7.90 15.09
N LYS A 385 -11.72 -7.63 14.89
CA LYS A 385 -12.20 -6.67 13.89
C LYS A 385 -11.82 -5.23 14.24
N ILE A 386 -11.66 -4.90 15.53
CA ILE A 386 -11.12 -3.60 15.95
C ILE A 386 -9.65 -3.50 15.52
N ASP A 387 -8.87 -4.56 15.74
CA ASP A 387 -7.47 -4.60 15.32
C ASP A 387 -7.35 -4.47 13.79
N ASP A 388 -8.14 -5.25 13.04
CA ASP A 388 -8.20 -5.18 11.58
C ASP A 388 -8.60 -3.78 11.09
N ALA A 389 -9.60 -3.14 11.72
CA ALA A 389 -10.02 -1.78 11.38
C ALA A 389 -8.92 -0.75 11.62
N MET A 390 -8.22 -0.81 12.75
CA MET A 390 -7.14 0.13 13.05
C MET A 390 -5.93 -0.08 12.12
N LYS A 391 -5.60 -1.33 11.80
CA LYS A 391 -4.52 -1.66 10.88
C LYS A 391 -4.83 -1.23 9.45
N ALA A 392 -6.03 -1.54 8.96
CA ALA A 392 -6.42 -1.29 7.58
C ALA A 392 -6.87 0.16 7.30
N GLY A 393 -7.40 0.85 8.32
CA GLY A 393 -7.99 2.19 8.19
C GLY A 393 -7.07 3.31 8.66
N PHE A 394 -6.38 3.11 9.79
CA PHE A 394 -5.48 4.12 10.40
C PHE A 394 -4.00 3.80 10.17
N GLY A 395 -3.70 2.72 9.44
CA GLY A 395 -2.33 2.34 9.07
C GLY A 395 -1.47 1.92 10.24
N TRP A 396 -2.07 1.40 11.31
CA TRP A 396 -1.32 0.84 12.42
C TRP A 396 -0.70 -0.50 12.00
N GLU A 397 0.52 -0.79 12.45
CA GLU A 397 1.13 -2.10 12.25
C GLU A 397 0.51 -3.15 13.18
N ASN A 398 0.09 -2.73 14.38
CA ASN A 398 -0.47 -3.60 15.42
C ASN A 398 -1.77 -2.99 15.97
N GLY A 399 -2.81 -3.80 16.11
CA GLY A 399 -4.09 -3.37 16.67
C GLY A 399 -4.09 -3.25 18.20
N PRO A 400 -5.09 -2.58 18.81
CA PRO A 400 -5.21 -2.47 20.27
C PRO A 400 -5.04 -3.77 21.06
N PHE A 401 -5.67 -4.88 20.64
CA PHE A 401 -5.59 -6.15 21.37
C PHE A 401 -4.25 -6.87 21.11
N GLU A 402 -3.68 -6.77 19.90
CA GLU A 402 -2.31 -7.22 19.63
C GLU A 402 -1.28 -6.49 20.51
N ILE A 403 -1.44 -5.17 20.69
CA ILE A 403 -0.57 -4.36 21.58
C ILE A 403 -0.75 -4.80 23.03
N TRP A 404 -1.99 -5.07 23.47
CA TRP A 404 -2.25 -5.53 24.82
C TRP A 404 -1.63 -6.90 25.09
N ASP A 405 -1.77 -7.85 24.16
CA ASP A 405 -1.08 -9.15 24.22
C ASP A 405 0.45 -8.99 24.27
N ALA A 406 0.99 -8.08 23.46
CA ALA A 406 2.41 -7.80 23.48
C ALA A 406 2.87 -7.23 24.82
N ILE A 407 2.08 -6.41 25.53
CA ILE A 407 2.41 -5.95 26.88
C ILE A 407 2.19 -7.06 27.92
N GLY A 408 1.24 -7.95 27.67
CA GLY A 408 0.71 -8.95 28.59
C GLY A 408 -0.65 -8.52 29.14
N VAL A 409 -1.66 -9.40 29.03
CA VAL A 409 -3.06 -9.09 29.38
C VAL A 409 -3.17 -8.61 30.83
N GLU A 410 -2.65 -9.38 31.77
CA GLU A 410 -2.64 -9.03 33.21
C GLU A 410 -1.91 -7.71 33.47
N LYS A 411 -0.78 -7.48 32.79
CA LYS A 411 -0.03 -6.24 32.93
C LYS A 411 -0.83 -5.04 32.46
N GLY A 412 -1.56 -5.16 31.34
CA GLY A 412 -2.46 -4.10 30.89
C GLY A 412 -3.60 -3.82 31.89
N ILE A 413 -4.11 -4.85 32.58
CA ILE A 413 -5.08 -4.67 33.68
C ILE A 413 -4.46 -3.90 34.85
N GLU A 414 -3.22 -4.19 35.23
CA GLU A 414 -2.50 -3.41 36.25
C GLU A 414 -2.34 -1.94 35.84
N LEU A 415 -2.00 -1.68 34.57
CA LEU A 415 -1.89 -0.31 34.04
C LEU A 415 -3.22 0.43 34.12
N MET A 416 -4.34 -0.23 33.78
CA MET A 416 -5.69 0.32 33.91
C MET A 416 -6.03 0.62 35.37
N LYS A 417 -5.83 -0.32 36.28
CA LYS A 417 -6.10 -0.13 37.72
C LYS A 417 -5.32 1.05 38.30
N ALA A 418 -4.05 1.21 37.91
CA ALA A 418 -3.22 2.33 38.32
C ALA A 418 -3.72 3.71 37.85
N LYS A 419 -4.66 3.75 36.89
CA LYS A 419 -5.32 4.96 36.38
C LYS A 419 -6.81 5.03 36.73
N GLY A 420 -7.30 4.15 37.61
CA GLY A 420 -8.72 4.10 37.99
C GLY A 420 -9.65 3.49 36.94
N TYR A 421 -9.09 2.80 35.95
CA TYR A 421 -9.82 2.15 34.87
C TYR A 421 -10.00 0.65 35.15
N GLN A 422 -11.00 0.04 34.53
CA GLN A 422 -11.25 -1.40 34.55
C GLN A 422 -11.52 -1.89 33.12
N PRO A 423 -11.08 -3.11 32.74
CA PRO A 423 -11.50 -3.71 31.49
C PRO A 423 -12.98 -4.10 31.53
N ALA A 424 -13.57 -4.36 30.38
CA ALA A 424 -14.86 -5.03 30.29
C ALA A 424 -14.82 -6.40 30.97
N SER A 425 -15.95 -6.82 31.55
CA SER A 425 -16.05 -8.05 32.36
C SER A 425 -15.67 -9.33 31.60
N TRP A 426 -15.87 -9.37 30.29
CA TRP A 426 -15.50 -10.52 29.47
C TRP A 426 -13.99 -10.79 29.47
N VAL A 427 -13.15 -9.76 29.67
CA VAL A 427 -11.69 -9.93 29.77
C VAL A 427 -11.32 -10.66 31.06
N THR A 428 -11.97 -10.31 32.17
CA THR A 428 -11.78 -11.01 33.44
C THR A 428 -12.31 -12.44 33.37
N ASP A 429 -13.42 -12.68 32.67
CA ASP A 429 -13.95 -14.02 32.45
C ASP A 429 -13.01 -14.87 31.58
N MET A 430 -12.39 -14.28 30.56
CA MET A 430 -11.37 -14.92 29.72
C MET A 430 -10.19 -15.41 30.57
N LEU A 431 -9.64 -14.55 31.42
CA LEU A 431 -8.53 -14.92 32.33
C LEU A 431 -8.97 -16.01 33.31
N ALA A 432 -10.15 -15.88 33.91
CA ALA A 432 -10.70 -16.89 34.83
C ALA A 432 -10.90 -18.26 34.17
N SER A 433 -11.13 -18.29 32.85
CA SER A 433 -11.20 -19.53 32.06
C SER A 433 -9.83 -20.14 31.70
N GLY A 434 -8.72 -19.55 32.17
CA GLY A 434 -7.35 -20.01 31.93
C GLY A 434 -6.70 -19.48 30.65
N ASN A 435 -7.37 -18.60 29.90
CA ASN A 435 -6.81 -17.98 28.70
C ASN A 435 -6.05 -16.70 29.07
N THR A 436 -4.72 -16.71 28.92
CA THR A 436 -3.84 -15.59 29.33
C THR A 436 -3.48 -14.62 28.20
N SER A 437 -3.97 -14.86 26.99
CA SER A 437 -3.79 -14.01 25.80
C SER A 437 -5.08 -13.93 24.98
N PHE A 438 -5.25 -12.84 24.23
CA PHE A 438 -6.33 -12.68 23.26
C PHE A 438 -6.11 -13.57 22.03
N TYR A 439 -4.86 -13.67 21.57
CA TYR A 439 -4.46 -14.42 20.39
C TYR A 439 -3.57 -15.62 20.72
N SER A 440 -3.62 -16.63 19.86
CA SER A 440 -2.65 -17.73 19.84
C SER A 440 -2.38 -18.19 18.41
N ILE A 441 -1.23 -18.82 18.17
CA ILE A 441 -0.89 -19.37 16.85
C ILE A 441 -0.94 -20.90 16.95
N LYS A 442 -1.73 -21.53 16.09
CA LYS A 442 -1.82 -23.00 15.96
C LYS A 442 -1.91 -23.36 14.49
N ASP A 443 -1.13 -24.35 14.05
CA ASP A 443 -1.10 -24.85 12.67
C ASP A 443 -0.93 -23.76 11.60
N GLY A 444 -0.13 -22.73 11.90
CA GLY A 444 0.12 -21.60 10.99
C GLY A 444 -1.01 -20.57 10.90
N ALA A 445 -2.12 -20.76 11.62
CA ALA A 445 -3.25 -19.84 11.68
C ALA A 445 -3.33 -19.10 13.03
N THR A 446 -3.74 -17.84 12.97
CA THR A 446 -4.04 -17.07 14.18
C THR A 446 -5.43 -17.45 14.69
N HIS A 447 -5.49 -17.77 15.97
CA HIS A 447 -6.71 -18.03 16.71
C HIS A 447 -6.95 -16.90 17.71
N PHE A 448 -8.21 -16.63 18.03
CA PHE A 448 -8.65 -15.60 18.96
C PHE A 448 -9.61 -16.18 20.01
N TYR A 449 -9.71 -15.57 21.18
CA TYR A 449 -10.72 -15.92 22.17
C TYR A 449 -12.12 -15.45 21.73
N SER A 450 -13.03 -16.38 21.44
CA SER A 450 -14.41 -16.07 21.10
C SER A 450 -15.21 -15.74 22.37
N ILE A 451 -15.60 -14.48 22.52
CA ILE A 451 -16.37 -14.00 23.69
C ILE A 451 -17.73 -14.70 23.78
N ALA A 452 -18.41 -14.87 22.64
CA ALA A 452 -19.72 -15.53 22.57
C ALA A 452 -19.64 -17.01 22.95
N ASN A 453 -18.61 -17.73 22.45
CA ASN A 453 -18.48 -19.17 22.63
C ASN A 453 -17.58 -19.57 23.82
N LYS A 454 -16.94 -18.60 24.48
CA LYS A 454 -15.98 -18.77 25.58
C LYS A 454 -14.86 -19.78 25.29
N LYS A 455 -14.38 -19.82 24.04
CA LYS A 455 -13.33 -20.74 23.57
C LYS A 455 -12.44 -20.10 22.52
N VAL A 456 -11.25 -20.65 22.33
CA VAL A 456 -10.31 -20.21 21.31
C VAL A 456 -10.72 -20.76 19.95
N GLU A 457 -10.89 -19.89 18.95
CA GLU A 457 -11.35 -20.21 17.60
C GLU A 457 -10.40 -19.63 16.55
N LYS A 458 -10.30 -20.28 15.39
CA LYS A 458 -9.52 -19.77 14.26
C LYS A 458 -10.19 -18.50 13.72
N ILE A 459 -9.41 -17.47 13.43
CA ILE A 459 -9.95 -16.29 12.72
C ILE A 459 -10.45 -16.73 11.33
N PRO A 460 -11.71 -16.46 10.97
CA PRO A 460 -12.28 -16.90 9.70
C PRO A 460 -11.53 -16.35 8.48
N GLY A 461 -11.52 -17.12 7.39
CA GLY A 461 -10.98 -16.69 6.09
C GLY A 461 -9.47 -16.83 5.92
N GLN A 462 -8.71 -17.21 6.97
CA GLN A 462 -7.26 -17.34 6.88
C GLN A 462 -6.75 -18.43 5.93
N ASP A 463 -7.60 -19.39 5.54
CA ASP A 463 -7.26 -20.45 4.57
C ASP A 463 -6.90 -19.89 3.18
N ALA A 464 -7.31 -18.65 2.89
CA ALA A 464 -6.97 -17.96 1.67
C ALA A 464 -5.54 -17.37 1.64
N PHE A 465 -4.85 -17.33 2.79
CA PHE A 465 -3.60 -16.61 2.97
C PHE A 465 -2.49 -17.53 3.48
N ILE A 466 -1.24 -17.11 3.25
CA ILE A 466 -0.08 -17.67 3.93
C ILE A 466 0.49 -16.54 4.79
N ILE A 467 0.48 -16.73 6.11
CA ILE A 467 1.04 -15.77 7.08
C ILE A 467 2.42 -16.27 7.47
N LEU A 468 3.47 -15.75 6.82
CA LEU A 468 4.84 -16.21 7.00
C LEU A 468 5.25 -16.13 8.47
N ASN A 469 4.89 -15.05 9.18
CA ASN A 469 5.15 -14.91 10.62
C ASN A 469 4.62 -16.07 11.46
N ASN A 470 3.48 -16.68 11.09
CA ASN A 470 2.85 -17.76 11.85
C ASN A 470 3.50 -19.12 11.62
N ILE A 471 4.20 -19.30 10.49
CA ILE A 471 4.86 -20.55 10.13
C ILE A 471 6.38 -20.46 10.22
N ARG A 472 6.96 -19.26 10.33
CA ARG A 472 8.40 -19.01 10.25
C ARG A 472 9.19 -19.87 11.23
N GLU A 473 8.74 -20.00 12.48
CA GLU A 473 9.47 -20.80 13.47
C GLU A 473 9.21 -22.30 13.34
N SER A 474 7.98 -22.71 13.03
CA SER A 474 7.60 -24.12 12.96
C SER A 474 7.99 -24.82 11.66
N LYS A 475 8.17 -24.07 10.57
CA LYS A 475 8.48 -24.59 9.23
C LYS A 475 9.80 -24.08 8.64
N LYS A 476 10.69 -23.53 9.47
CA LYS A 476 12.02 -23.07 9.05
C LYS A 476 12.86 -24.22 8.51
N ILE A 477 13.40 -24.08 7.32
CA ILE A 477 14.36 -25.03 6.72
C ILE A 477 15.78 -24.54 6.93
N TRP A 478 16.02 -23.24 6.71
CA TRP A 478 17.34 -22.62 6.79
C TRP A 478 17.22 -21.11 6.98
N ASN A 479 18.21 -20.48 7.61
CA ASN A 479 18.32 -19.02 7.63
C ASN A 479 19.78 -18.56 7.77
N ASN A 480 20.02 -17.31 7.43
CA ASN A 480 21.16 -16.51 7.89
C ASN A 480 20.65 -15.19 8.49
N SER A 481 21.48 -14.15 8.57
CA SER A 481 21.07 -12.82 9.07
C SER A 481 20.11 -12.08 8.14
N ASP A 482 20.15 -12.40 6.84
CA ASP A 482 19.56 -11.59 5.77
C ASP A 482 18.44 -12.31 5.00
N ALA A 483 18.26 -13.61 5.25
CA ALA A 483 17.29 -14.44 4.55
C ALA A 483 16.83 -15.66 5.37
N ILE A 484 15.58 -16.08 5.13
CA ILE A 484 14.94 -17.25 5.76
C ILE A 484 14.26 -18.10 4.68
N ILE A 485 14.49 -19.40 4.72
CA ILE A 485 13.81 -20.39 3.88
C ILE A 485 12.79 -21.14 4.73
N THR A 486 11.54 -21.17 4.28
CA THR A 486 10.40 -21.79 5.00
C THR A 486 9.67 -22.75 4.09
N ASP A 487 9.27 -23.91 4.61
CA ASP A 487 8.39 -24.84 3.89
C ASP A 487 6.95 -24.29 3.81
N LEU A 488 6.41 -24.11 2.60
CA LEU A 488 5.02 -23.72 2.41
C LEU A 488 4.07 -24.93 2.33
N GLY A 489 4.59 -26.15 2.29
CA GLY A 489 3.85 -27.38 2.01
C GLY A 489 3.68 -27.65 0.50
N ASP A 490 3.15 -28.82 0.17
CA ASP A 490 2.90 -29.29 -1.21
C ASP A 490 4.16 -29.31 -2.10
N GLY A 491 5.33 -29.51 -1.49
CA GLY A 491 6.60 -29.50 -2.20
C GLY A 491 7.03 -28.11 -2.67
N ILE A 492 6.54 -27.02 -2.06
CA ILE A 492 6.97 -25.65 -2.40
C ILE A 492 7.62 -24.99 -1.19
N ILE A 493 8.78 -24.36 -1.39
CA ILE A 493 9.45 -23.56 -0.36
C ILE A 493 9.36 -22.06 -0.65
N ASN A 494 9.49 -21.23 0.38
CA ASN A 494 9.59 -19.78 0.27
C ASN A 494 10.94 -19.28 0.77
N LEU A 495 11.55 -18.37 0.02
CA LEU A 495 12.67 -17.54 0.46
C LEU A 495 12.18 -16.12 0.80
N GLU A 496 12.31 -15.74 2.06
CA GLU A 496 12.03 -14.41 2.59
C GLU A 496 13.36 -13.65 2.79
N PHE A 497 13.42 -12.39 2.34
CA PHE A 497 14.52 -11.48 2.67
C PHE A 497 14.22 -10.80 4.02
N THR A 498 15.23 -10.72 4.88
CA THR A 498 15.16 -10.08 6.20
C THR A 498 16.22 -8.99 6.40
N SER A 499 17.06 -8.75 5.39
CA SER A 499 17.97 -7.62 5.39
C SER A 499 17.21 -6.29 5.51
N LYS A 500 17.90 -5.24 5.95
CA LYS A 500 17.30 -3.90 6.05
C LYS A 500 16.72 -3.46 4.70
N MET A 501 15.43 -3.11 4.70
CA MET A 501 14.65 -2.75 3.50
C MET A 501 14.63 -3.84 2.41
N ASN A 502 14.95 -5.08 2.77
CA ASN A 502 15.09 -6.21 1.84
C ASN A 502 16.11 -5.93 0.73
N SER A 503 17.17 -5.19 1.06
CA SER A 503 18.29 -4.92 0.14
C SER A 503 19.10 -6.17 -0.16
N ILE A 504 19.54 -6.32 -1.41
CA ILE A 504 20.27 -7.51 -1.87
C ILE A 504 21.76 -7.31 -1.62
N GLY A 505 22.29 -8.02 -0.62
CA GLY A 505 23.72 -8.16 -0.33
C GLY A 505 24.16 -9.62 -0.39
N ALA A 506 25.40 -9.90 0.05
CA ALA A 506 25.97 -11.25 0.02
C ALA A 506 25.11 -12.29 0.75
N GLY A 507 24.54 -11.96 1.92
CA GLY A 507 23.68 -12.87 2.67
C GLY A 507 22.38 -13.23 1.94
N VAL A 508 21.76 -12.26 1.25
CA VAL A 508 20.58 -12.50 0.41
C VAL A 508 20.92 -13.38 -0.79
N LEU A 509 22.01 -13.08 -1.49
CA LEU A 509 22.46 -13.87 -2.64
C LEU A 509 22.78 -15.31 -2.24
N GLN A 510 23.45 -15.53 -1.10
CA GLN A 510 23.65 -16.85 -0.53
C GLN A 510 22.31 -17.56 -0.26
N GLY A 511 21.33 -16.85 0.30
CA GLY A 511 19.99 -17.36 0.56
C GLY A 511 19.27 -17.81 -0.72
N ILE A 512 19.37 -17.03 -1.80
CA ILE A 512 18.80 -17.40 -3.12
C ILE A 512 19.44 -18.68 -3.64
N ASN A 513 20.76 -18.73 -3.69
CA ASN A 513 21.50 -19.90 -4.14
C ASN A 513 21.15 -21.14 -3.31
N LYS A 514 21.09 -21.00 -1.98
CA LYS A 514 20.76 -22.08 -1.06
C LYS A 514 19.33 -22.58 -1.23
N ALA A 515 18.38 -21.68 -1.47
CA ALA A 515 16.99 -22.03 -1.72
C ALA A 515 16.85 -22.83 -3.02
N ILE A 516 17.55 -22.43 -4.09
CA ILE A 516 17.59 -23.17 -5.35
C ILE A 516 18.20 -24.56 -5.13
N ASP A 517 19.35 -24.66 -4.46
CA ASP A 517 20.02 -25.95 -4.19
C ASP A 517 19.11 -26.94 -3.43
N ILE A 518 18.39 -26.45 -2.41
CA ILE A 518 17.45 -27.27 -1.65
C ILE A 518 16.26 -27.66 -2.53
N ALA A 519 15.72 -26.69 -3.27
CA ALA A 519 14.52 -26.92 -4.07
C ALA A 519 14.76 -27.93 -5.19
N GLU A 520 15.85 -27.80 -5.95
CA GLU A 520 16.18 -28.73 -7.04
C GLU A 520 16.41 -30.18 -6.57
N LYS A 521 16.76 -30.36 -5.30
CA LYS A 521 17.03 -31.67 -4.72
C LYS A 521 15.80 -32.32 -4.08
N GLU A 522 14.96 -31.53 -3.40
CA GLU A 522 13.96 -32.04 -2.45
C GLU A 522 12.55 -31.48 -2.65
N TYR A 523 12.36 -30.48 -3.53
CA TYR A 523 11.08 -29.79 -3.72
C TYR A 523 10.74 -29.60 -5.21
N ASN A 524 9.53 -29.12 -5.46
CA ASN A 524 8.96 -28.94 -6.79
C ASN A 524 8.98 -27.48 -7.24
N GLY A 525 9.34 -26.53 -6.38
CA GLY A 525 9.30 -25.10 -6.73
C GLY A 525 9.75 -24.18 -5.60
N LEU A 526 10.11 -22.96 -5.98
CA LEU A 526 10.59 -21.91 -5.09
C LEU A 526 9.75 -20.65 -5.30
N VAL A 527 9.18 -20.13 -4.22
CA VAL A 527 8.65 -18.76 -4.15
C VAL A 527 9.70 -17.86 -3.52
N ILE A 528 10.04 -16.75 -4.16
CA ILE A 528 10.80 -15.67 -3.53
C ILE A 528 9.81 -14.56 -3.18
N GLY A 529 9.52 -14.43 -1.90
CA GLY A 529 8.47 -13.55 -1.40
C GLY A 529 8.60 -13.27 0.10
N ASN A 530 8.21 -12.05 0.49
CA ASN A 530 8.22 -11.60 1.88
C ASN A 530 6.96 -10.78 2.21
N GLN A 531 6.68 -10.57 3.50
CA GLN A 531 5.55 -9.76 3.95
C GLN A 531 5.98 -8.42 4.55
N GLY A 532 7.18 -7.95 4.21
CA GLY A 532 7.67 -6.63 4.58
C GLY A 532 6.96 -5.48 3.85
N ALA A 533 7.35 -4.25 4.15
CA ALA A 533 6.81 -3.06 3.49
C ALA A 533 7.10 -3.02 1.98
N ASN A 534 8.30 -3.47 1.59
CA ASN A 534 8.78 -3.51 0.21
C ASN A 534 9.27 -4.92 -0.12
N PHE A 535 9.18 -5.34 -1.38
CA PHE A 535 9.80 -6.59 -1.81
C PHE A 535 11.32 -6.50 -1.76
N SER A 536 11.91 -5.48 -2.41
CA SER A 536 13.33 -5.15 -2.33
C SER A 536 13.60 -3.76 -2.91
N VAL A 537 14.42 -2.95 -2.21
CA VAL A 537 14.87 -1.63 -2.71
C VAL A 537 16.12 -1.71 -3.61
N GLY A 538 16.56 -2.91 -3.96
CA GLY A 538 17.70 -3.15 -4.86
C GLY A 538 18.98 -3.60 -4.15
N ALA A 539 20.10 -3.54 -4.86
CA ALA A 539 21.40 -3.94 -4.34
C ALA A 539 21.86 -3.06 -3.18
N ASN A 540 22.71 -3.60 -2.31
CA ASN A 540 23.32 -2.85 -1.22
C ASN A 540 24.34 -1.82 -1.76
N LEU A 541 23.87 -0.61 -2.05
CA LEU A 541 24.69 0.51 -2.53
C LEU A 541 25.81 0.90 -1.56
N GLY A 542 25.64 0.67 -0.25
CA GLY A 542 26.67 0.96 0.75
C GLY A 542 27.89 0.07 0.55
N MET A 543 27.67 -1.23 0.33
CA MET A 543 28.73 -2.19 0.03
C MET A 543 29.46 -1.85 -1.27
N ILE A 544 28.71 -1.56 -2.34
CA ILE A 544 29.27 -1.16 -3.65
C ILE A 544 30.11 0.11 -3.52
N PHE A 545 29.62 1.11 -2.79
CA PHE A 545 30.33 2.37 -2.56
C PHE A 545 31.65 2.16 -1.83
N MET A 546 31.66 1.37 -0.76
CA MET A 546 32.88 1.11 0.02
C MET A 546 33.95 0.43 -0.83
N MET A 547 33.61 -0.68 -1.50
CA MET A 547 34.55 -1.39 -2.38
C MET A 547 35.11 -0.48 -3.49
N ALA A 548 34.25 0.35 -4.11
CA ALA A 548 34.68 1.25 -5.18
C ALA A 548 35.59 2.39 -4.69
N VAL A 549 35.33 2.96 -3.51
CA VAL A 549 36.16 4.03 -2.93
C VAL A 549 37.49 3.50 -2.41
N GLU A 550 37.49 2.29 -1.84
CA GLU A 550 38.69 1.58 -1.38
C GLU A 550 39.49 0.95 -2.53
N GLN A 551 38.97 1.04 -3.77
CA GLN A 551 39.57 0.50 -4.99
C GLN A 551 39.73 -1.02 -5.00
N GLU A 552 38.86 -1.72 -4.26
CA GLU A 552 38.71 -3.18 -4.23
C GLU A 552 37.94 -3.66 -5.48
N TYR A 553 38.49 -3.38 -6.67
CA TYR A 553 37.81 -3.63 -7.94
C TYR A 553 37.67 -5.12 -8.27
N ASP A 554 38.58 -5.96 -7.78
CA ASP A 554 38.50 -7.41 -7.96
C ASP A 554 37.35 -7.99 -7.13
N GLU A 555 37.22 -7.57 -5.87
CA GLU A 555 36.10 -7.92 -5.00
C GLU A 555 34.77 -7.40 -5.55
N LEU A 556 34.75 -6.15 -6.03
CA LEU A 556 33.56 -5.58 -6.67
C LEU A 556 33.17 -6.36 -7.92
N ASN A 557 34.12 -6.70 -8.79
CA ASN A 557 33.88 -7.53 -9.98
C ASN A 557 33.33 -8.91 -9.59
N MET A 558 33.90 -9.56 -8.58
CA MET A 558 33.39 -10.83 -8.06
C MET A 558 31.97 -10.70 -7.48
N ALA A 559 31.67 -9.62 -6.76
CA ALA A 559 30.35 -9.38 -6.20
C ALA A 559 29.29 -9.18 -7.30
N ILE A 560 29.59 -8.40 -8.33
CA ILE A 560 28.68 -8.20 -9.48
C ILE A 560 28.52 -9.48 -10.28
N LYS A 561 29.61 -10.23 -10.51
CA LYS A 561 29.53 -11.54 -11.16
C LYS A 561 28.65 -12.52 -10.36
N MET A 562 28.84 -12.60 -9.05
CA MET A 562 28.01 -13.44 -8.17
C MET A 562 26.53 -13.03 -8.25
N PHE A 563 26.25 -11.74 -8.34
CA PHE A 563 24.90 -11.25 -8.50
C PHE A 563 24.29 -11.71 -9.83
N GLN A 564 24.98 -11.47 -10.96
CA GLN A 564 24.55 -11.94 -12.29
C GLN A 564 24.35 -13.45 -12.32
N ASP A 565 25.31 -14.23 -11.84
CA ASP A 565 25.23 -15.70 -11.79
C ASP A 565 24.00 -16.15 -10.99
N THR A 566 23.70 -15.49 -9.86
CA THR A 566 22.54 -15.80 -9.02
C THR A 566 21.22 -15.49 -9.72
N MET A 567 21.11 -14.36 -10.43
CA MET A 567 19.91 -14.05 -11.22
C MET A 567 19.72 -15.07 -12.34
N MET A 568 20.81 -15.48 -13.00
CA MET A 568 20.76 -16.50 -14.04
C MET A 568 20.40 -17.89 -13.50
N ARG A 569 20.77 -18.20 -12.26
CA ARG A 569 20.29 -19.42 -11.58
C ARG A 569 18.78 -19.39 -11.32
N CYS A 570 18.21 -18.23 -11.00
CA CYS A 570 16.75 -18.10 -10.86
C CYS A 570 16.03 -18.44 -12.17
N ARG A 571 16.59 -18.03 -13.31
CA ARG A 571 16.04 -18.27 -14.66
C ARG A 571 16.20 -19.70 -15.15
N TYR A 572 17.33 -20.33 -14.82
CA TYR A 572 17.74 -21.61 -15.36
C TYR A 572 17.76 -22.72 -14.31
N SER A 573 16.91 -22.61 -13.29
CA SER A 573 16.72 -23.68 -12.32
C SER A 573 15.95 -24.85 -12.92
N ALA A 574 16.20 -26.06 -12.40
CA ALA A 574 15.43 -27.25 -12.71
C ALA A 574 14.02 -27.25 -12.10
N ILE A 575 13.72 -26.30 -11.21
CA ILE A 575 12.39 -26.07 -10.64
C ILE A 575 11.85 -24.69 -11.04
N PRO A 576 10.52 -24.48 -11.04
CA PRO A 576 9.94 -23.16 -11.23
C PRO A 576 10.29 -22.22 -10.07
N VAL A 577 10.82 -21.04 -10.41
CA VAL A 577 11.10 -19.93 -9.48
C VAL A 577 10.11 -18.80 -9.71
N ILE A 578 9.29 -18.51 -8.70
CA ILE A 578 8.23 -17.49 -8.76
C ILE A 578 8.60 -16.31 -7.86
N ALA A 579 8.70 -15.11 -8.44
CA ALA A 579 8.87 -13.88 -7.66
C ALA A 579 7.50 -13.30 -7.24
N ALA A 580 7.39 -12.83 -6.00
CA ALA A 580 6.20 -12.17 -5.47
C ALA A 580 6.46 -10.69 -5.14
N PRO A 581 6.62 -9.80 -6.15
CA PRO A 581 6.99 -8.40 -5.92
C PRO A 581 5.81 -7.55 -5.42
N HIS A 582 6.10 -6.59 -4.53
CA HIS A 582 5.15 -5.64 -3.96
C HIS A 582 5.88 -4.42 -3.40
N GLY A 583 5.16 -3.31 -3.17
CA GLY A 583 5.77 -2.08 -2.67
C GLY A 583 6.92 -1.66 -3.59
N MET A 584 8.01 -1.12 -3.02
CA MET A 584 9.21 -0.86 -3.81
C MET A 584 9.86 -2.18 -4.25
N THR A 585 10.02 -2.33 -5.56
CA THR A 585 10.72 -3.43 -6.24
C THR A 585 11.73 -2.80 -7.20
N LEU A 586 12.81 -2.25 -6.66
CA LEU A 586 13.70 -1.36 -7.40
C LEU A 586 15.04 -2.02 -7.68
N GLY A 587 15.65 -1.65 -8.81
CA GLY A 587 16.99 -2.08 -9.19
C GLY A 587 17.15 -3.60 -9.13
N GLY A 588 18.06 -4.09 -8.30
CA GLY A 588 18.22 -5.54 -8.08
C GLY A 588 16.95 -6.34 -7.75
N GLY A 589 15.95 -5.75 -7.09
CA GLY A 589 14.65 -6.40 -6.89
C GLY A 589 13.84 -6.53 -8.18
N CYS A 590 13.93 -5.52 -9.06
CA CYS A 590 13.40 -5.56 -10.42
C CYS A 590 14.16 -6.60 -11.26
N GLU A 591 15.49 -6.64 -11.18
CA GLU A 591 16.32 -7.61 -11.91
C GLU A 591 15.97 -9.05 -11.52
N LEU A 592 15.85 -9.35 -10.22
CA LEU A 592 15.38 -10.65 -9.74
C LEU A 592 14.00 -11.02 -10.31
N THR A 593 13.05 -10.07 -10.26
CA THR A 593 11.70 -10.27 -10.79
C THR A 593 11.73 -10.57 -12.29
N MET A 594 12.60 -9.91 -13.04
CA MET A 594 12.75 -10.11 -14.47
C MET A 594 13.42 -11.45 -14.82
N HIS A 595 14.15 -12.06 -13.89
CA HIS A 595 14.85 -13.34 -14.06
C HIS A 595 14.11 -14.55 -13.46
N ALA A 596 13.03 -14.34 -12.72
CA ALA A 596 12.13 -15.42 -12.31
C ALA A 596 11.33 -15.97 -13.51
N ASP A 597 10.86 -17.22 -13.41
CA ASP A 597 10.01 -17.83 -14.43
C ASP A 597 8.69 -17.07 -14.59
N ARG A 598 8.13 -16.61 -13.47
CA ARG A 598 6.97 -15.73 -13.42
C ARG A 598 7.05 -14.77 -12.25
N ALA A 599 6.43 -13.60 -12.43
CA ALA A 599 6.08 -12.70 -11.35
C ALA A 599 4.60 -12.83 -11.00
N VAL A 600 4.30 -12.99 -9.71
CA VAL A 600 2.97 -12.80 -9.12
C VAL A 600 3.01 -11.48 -8.36
N ALA A 601 2.77 -10.37 -9.07
CA ALA A 601 2.91 -9.03 -8.54
C ALA A 601 1.67 -8.56 -7.79
N ALA A 602 1.83 -7.90 -6.65
CA ALA A 602 0.73 -7.16 -6.03
C ALA A 602 0.36 -5.97 -6.92
N ALA A 603 -0.90 -5.55 -6.97
CA ALA A 603 -1.29 -4.40 -7.79
C ALA A 603 -0.52 -3.12 -7.40
N GLU A 604 -0.22 -2.96 -6.11
CA GLU A 604 0.67 -1.93 -5.54
C GLU A 604 2.16 -2.34 -5.61
N THR A 605 2.64 -2.63 -6.81
CA THR A 605 4.07 -2.87 -7.08
C THR A 605 4.66 -1.66 -7.80
N TYR A 606 5.68 -1.05 -7.20
CA TYR A 606 6.43 0.08 -7.73
C TYR A 606 7.77 -0.44 -8.25
N ILE A 607 7.84 -0.76 -9.54
CA ILE A 607 8.92 -1.58 -10.12
C ILE A 607 9.67 -0.84 -11.23
N GLY A 608 11.00 -0.95 -11.22
CA GLY A 608 11.84 -0.39 -12.26
C GLY A 608 13.33 -0.49 -11.97
N LEU A 609 14.13 -0.29 -13.02
CA LEU A 609 15.59 -0.20 -12.97
C LEU A 609 15.96 1.26 -12.67
N VAL A 610 16.57 1.49 -11.51
CA VAL A 610 16.79 2.84 -10.94
C VAL A 610 18.26 3.24 -10.87
N GLU A 611 19.15 2.33 -11.26
CA GLU A 611 20.61 2.43 -11.16
C GLU A 611 21.14 3.70 -11.82
N PHE A 612 20.53 4.11 -12.93
CA PHE A 612 20.91 5.31 -13.67
C PHE A 612 20.86 6.56 -12.76
N GLY A 613 19.87 6.62 -11.86
CA GLY A 613 19.69 7.69 -10.90
C GLY A 613 20.78 7.76 -9.82
N VAL A 614 21.55 6.69 -9.62
CA VAL A 614 22.71 6.67 -8.70
C VAL A 614 24.05 6.67 -9.42
N GLY A 615 24.05 6.80 -10.75
CA GLY A 615 25.27 6.99 -11.54
C GLY A 615 25.84 5.73 -12.20
N VAL A 616 25.11 4.62 -12.19
CA VAL A 616 25.55 3.35 -12.81
C VAL A 616 24.44 2.77 -13.69
N ILE A 617 24.73 1.73 -14.47
CA ILE A 617 23.70 0.95 -15.16
C ILE A 617 23.27 -0.25 -14.29
N PRO A 618 22.19 -0.98 -14.62
CA PRO A 618 21.89 -2.27 -13.99
C PRO A 618 23.10 -3.22 -14.00
N GLY A 619 23.30 -3.96 -12.92
CA GLY A 619 24.48 -4.83 -12.75
C GLY A 619 24.15 -6.31 -12.49
N GLY A 620 22.88 -6.66 -12.28
CA GLY A 620 22.38 -8.03 -12.07
C GLY A 620 21.76 -8.65 -13.32
N GLY A 621 21.93 -8.06 -14.50
CA GLY A 621 21.37 -8.53 -15.78
C GLY A 621 20.20 -7.70 -16.31
N GLY A 622 19.87 -6.56 -15.70
CA GLY A 622 18.73 -5.72 -16.11
C GLY A 622 18.88 -5.13 -17.51
N SER A 623 20.06 -4.65 -17.89
CA SER A 623 20.31 -4.11 -19.24
C SER A 623 20.28 -5.23 -20.28
N LYS A 624 20.88 -6.39 -19.94
CA LYS A 624 20.80 -7.61 -20.76
C LYS A 624 19.35 -7.99 -21.02
N GLU A 625 18.53 -8.02 -19.97
CA GLU A 625 17.15 -8.48 -20.06
C GLU A 625 16.26 -7.53 -20.85
N MET A 626 16.51 -6.21 -20.78
CA MET A 626 15.84 -5.23 -21.63
C MET A 626 16.23 -5.39 -23.11
N ALA A 627 17.51 -5.65 -23.41
CA ALA A 627 17.95 -5.94 -24.77
C ALA A 627 17.34 -7.26 -25.31
N LEU A 628 17.32 -8.31 -24.49
CA LEU A 628 16.69 -9.60 -24.80
C LEU A 628 15.21 -9.42 -25.12
N ARG A 629 14.46 -8.72 -24.27
CA ARG A 629 13.02 -8.51 -24.45
C ARG A 629 12.69 -7.63 -25.65
N ALA A 630 13.52 -6.63 -25.95
CA ALA A 630 13.42 -5.90 -27.20
C ALA A 630 13.62 -6.84 -28.40
N SER A 631 14.62 -7.72 -28.33
CA SER A 631 14.91 -8.71 -29.36
C SER A 631 13.74 -9.67 -29.63
N ASP A 632 13.08 -10.17 -28.59
CA ASP A 632 11.92 -11.06 -28.70
C ASP A 632 10.69 -10.37 -29.35
N LEU A 633 10.67 -9.03 -29.40
CA LEU A 633 9.64 -8.23 -30.06
C LEU A 633 9.97 -7.86 -31.51
N PHE A 634 11.21 -8.07 -31.97
CA PHE A 634 11.58 -7.76 -33.34
C PHE A 634 10.79 -8.62 -34.33
N ARG A 635 10.21 -7.96 -35.34
CA ARG A 635 9.45 -8.59 -36.41
C ARG A 635 10.15 -8.33 -37.73
N LYS A 636 10.17 -9.35 -38.59
CA LYS A 636 10.73 -9.24 -39.94
C LYS A 636 10.05 -8.07 -40.67
N ASN A 637 10.87 -7.21 -41.27
CA ASN A 637 10.47 -5.99 -42.00
C ASN A 637 9.93 -4.83 -41.14
N ASP A 638 10.02 -4.92 -39.80
CA ASP A 638 9.66 -3.81 -38.91
C ASP A 638 10.90 -2.98 -38.52
N VAL A 639 10.68 -1.77 -37.99
CA VAL A 639 11.77 -0.89 -37.53
C VAL A 639 12.21 -1.29 -36.13
N GLU A 640 13.09 -2.30 -36.06
CA GLU A 640 13.63 -2.89 -34.82
C GLU A 640 14.27 -1.85 -33.87
N LEU A 641 14.87 -0.80 -34.43
CA LEU A 641 15.52 0.27 -33.68
C LEU A 641 14.56 0.98 -32.72
N ASN A 642 13.32 1.25 -33.12
CA ASN A 642 12.36 1.97 -32.30
C ASN A 642 11.98 1.17 -31.05
N VAL A 643 11.85 -0.15 -31.21
CA VAL A 643 11.59 -1.05 -30.08
C VAL A 643 12.77 -1.00 -29.12
N LEU A 644 14.01 -1.19 -29.59
CA LEU A 644 15.19 -1.13 -28.72
C LEU A 644 15.34 0.24 -28.03
N GLN A 645 15.01 1.33 -28.73
CA GLN A 645 15.02 2.68 -28.18
C GLN A 645 14.08 2.85 -26.99
N GLU A 646 12.86 2.32 -27.04
CA GLU A 646 11.91 2.42 -25.91
C GLU A 646 12.42 1.71 -24.65
N TYR A 647 13.05 0.55 -24.82
CA TYR A 647 13.71 -0.18 -23.74
C TYR A 647 14.93 0.60 -23.21
N PHE A 648 15.74 1.17 -24.10
CA PHE A 648 16.87 2.03 -23.72
C PHE A 648 16.42 3.25 -22.92
N LEU A 649 15.37 3.96 -23.36
CA LEU A 649 14.82 5.12 -22.66
C LEU A 649 14.19 4.74 -21.32
N THR A 650 13.62 3.55 -21.20
CA THR A 650 13.08 3.05 -19.93
C THR A 650 14.16 2.94 -18.86
N VAL A 651 15.33 2.37 -19.20
CA VAL A 651 16.48 2.26 -18.29
C VAL A 651 17.17 3.62 -18.12
N GLY A 652 17.47 4.32 -19.22
CA GLY A 652 18.20 5.59 -19.22
C GLY A 652 17.48 6.73 -18.49
N MET A 653 16.14 6.70 -18.44
CA MET A 653 15.35 7.66 -17.66
C MET A 653 15.01 7.16 -16.24
N ALA A 654 15.47 5.96 -15.86
CA ALA A 654 15.12 5.30 -14.61
C ALA A 654 13.59 5.28 -14.36
N LYS A 655 12.81 4.90 -15.39
CA LYS A 655 11.35 4.88 -15.29
C LYS A 655 10.92 3.83 -14.24
N VAL A 656 10.10 4.25 -13.29
CA VAL A 656 9.49 3.38 -12.28
C VAL A 656 7.99 3.33 -12.55
N ALA A 657 7.47 2.14 -12.82
CA ALA A 657 6.04 1.89 -12.85
C ALA A 657 5.45 2.11 -11.46
N THR A 658 4.31 2.79 -11.36
CA THR A 658 3.62 3.10 -10.08
C THR A 658 2.47 2.15 -9.76
N SER A 659 2.32 1.10 -10.57
CA SER A 659 1.49 -0.07 -10.33
C SER A 659 2.07 -1.26 -11.11
N ALA A 660 1.66 -2.48 -10.75
CA ALA A 660 2.03 -3.65 -11.55
C ALA A 660 1.50 -3.55 -12.99
N TYR A 661 0.37 -2.87 -13.21
CA TYR A 661 -0.19 -2.72 -14.55
C TYR A 661 0.69 -1.84 -15.45
N GLU A 662 1.25 -0.75 -14.93
CA GLU A 662 2.25 0.07 -15.64
C GLU A 662 3.56 -0.70 -15.88
N GLY A 663 3.86 -1.71 -15.04
CA GLY A 663 5.02 -2.59 -15.21
C GLY A 663 4.99 -3.41 -16.51
N PHE A 664 3.81 -3.64 -17.09
CA PHE A 664 3.70 -4.27 -18.41
C PHE A 664 4.07 -3.32 -19.55
N ASP A 665 3.86 -2.01 -19.39
CA ASP A 665 4.14 -1.02 -20.44
C ASP A 665 5.64 -0.70 -20.52
N THR A 666 6.35 -0.80 -19.39
CA THR A 666 7.82 -0.67 -19.34
C THR A 666 8.54 -1.95 -19.78
N GLY A 667 7.81 -3.02 -20.10
CA GLY A 667 8.36 -4.32 -20.48
C GLY A 667 9.00 -5.08 -19.32
N VAL A 668 8.89 -4.60 -18.07
CA VAL A 668 9.43 -5.28 -16.86
C VAL A 668 8.59 -6.49 -16.47
N LEU A 669 7.26 -6.36 -16.55
CA LEU A 669 6.33 -7.49 -16.47
C LEU A 669 5.90 -7.87 -17.89
N GLN A 670 5.60 -9.15 -18.10
CA GLN A 670 5.28 -9.72 -19.41
C GLN A 670 3.82 -10.20 -19.47
N LYS A 671 3.05 -9.65 -20.40
CA LYS A 671 1.64 -10.02 -20.60
C LYS A 671 1.53 -11.50 -20.98
N GLY A 672 0.56 -12.21 -20.40
CA GLY A 672 0.37 -13.65 -20.63
C GLY A 672 1.33 -14.55 -19.85
N ARG A 673 2.37 -14.00 -19.22
CA ARG A 673 3.30 -14.71 -18.32
C ARG A 673 3.07 -14.34 -16.86
N ASP A 674 3.13 -13.05 -16.55
CA ASP A 674 3.08 -12.52 -15.19
C ASP A 674 1.63 -12.20 -14.77
N ILE A 675 1.35 -12.32 -13.48
CA ILE A 675 0.00 -12.20 -12.90
C ILE A 675 -0.04 -11.03 -11.92
N VAL A 676 -1.14 -10.30 -11.89
CA VAL A 676 -1.40 -9.25 -10.90
C VAL A 676 -2.43 -9.73 -9.88
N VAL A 677 -2.11 -9.57 -8.59
CA VAL A 677 -3.00 -9.86 -7.46
C VAL A 677 -3.38 -8.54 -6.78
N VAL A 678 -4.67 -8.25 -6.69
CA VAL A 678 -5.15 -7.01 -6.06
C VAL A 678 -4.99 -7.08 -4.54
N ASN A 679 -5.40 -8.19 -3.92
CA ASN A 679 -5.16 -8.41 -2.50
C ASN A 679 -3.73 -8.94 -2.27
N LYS A 680 -2.81 -8.04 -1.85
CA LYS A 680 -1.43 -8.40 -1.47
C LYS A 680 -1.39 -9.56 -0.46
N ASP A 681 -2.36 -9.67 0.43
CA ASP A 681 -2.32 -10.68 1.51
C ASP A 681 -2.54 -12.12 0.95
N ARG A 682 -3.11 -12.24 -0.27
CA ARG A 682 -3.21 -13.51 -1.04
C ARG A 682 -1.98 -13.83 -1.90
N GLN A 683 -1.03 -12.91 -2.00
CA GLN A 683 0.01 -12.96 -3.02
C GLN A 683 0.91 -14.20 -2.90
N ILE A 684 1.41 -14.50 -1.70
CA ILE A 684 2.29 -15.67 -1.47
C ILE A 684 1.54 -16.98 -1.70
N ALA A 685 0.28 -17.06 -1.26
CA ALA A 685 -0.58 -18.21 -1.55
C ALA A 685 -0.78 -18.40 -3.06
N THR A 686 -0.99 -17.30 -3.79
CA THR A 686 -1.12 -17.33 -5.26
C THR A 686 0.20 -17.73 -5.92
N ALA A 687 1.34 -17.21 -5.48
CA ALA A 687 2.66 -17.57 -5.98
C ALA A 687 2.97 -19.05 -5.76
N LYS A 688 2.63 -19.60 -4.59
CA LYS A 688 2.71 -21.04 -4.30
C LYS A 688 1.89 -21.84 -5.30
N GLN A 689 0.64 -21.46 -5.54
CA GLN A 689 -0.24 -22.15 -6.49
C GLN A 689 0.31 -22.09 -7.92
N VAL A 690 0.90 -20.97 -8.34
CA VAL A 690 1.54 -20.85 -9.66
C VAL A 690 2.76 -21.77 -9.78
N ALA A 691 3.61 -21.83 -8.75
CA ALA A 691 4.76 -22.74 -8.73
C ALA A 691 4.31 -24.20 -8.84
N LEU A 692 3.32 -24.59 -8.03
CA LEU A 692 2.74 -25.93 -8.03
C LEU A 692 2.16 -26.29 -9.41
N GLN A 693 1.36 -25.41 -10.00
CA GLN A 693 0.78 -25.62 -11.34
C GLN A 693 1.85 -25.78 -12.42
N MET A 694 2.93 -25.00 -12.37
CA MET A 694 4.03 -25.14 -13.32
C MET A 694 4.73 -26.49 -13.16
N ALA A 695 5.01 -26.91 -11.93
CA ALA A 695 5.61 -28.21 -11.64
C ALA A 695 4.72 -29.37 -12.13
N GLU A 696 3.41 -29.33 -11.83
CA GLU A 696 2.44 -30.35 -12.24
C GLU A 696 2.24 -30.42 -13.77
N GLN A 697 2.46 -29.31 -14.47
CA GLN A 697 2.44 -29.26 -15.94
C GLN A 697 3.70 -29.84 -16.60
N GLY A 698 4.66 -30.34 -15.81
CA GLY A 698 5.90 -30.90 -16.32
C GLY A 698 6.95 -29.85 -16.65
N TYR A 699 7.11 -28.83 -15.78
CA TYR A 699 8.16 -27.83 -15.91
C TYR A 699 9.52 -28.48 -16.22
N THR A 700 10.22 -27.94 -17.21
CA THR A 700 11.52 -28.42 -17.66
C THR A 700 12.49 -27.24 -17.67
N GLN A 701 13.72 -27.48 -17.19
CA GLN A 701 14.78 -26.48 -17.15
C GLN A 701 14.94 -25.79 -18.52
N PRO A 702 14.85 -24.44 -18.59
CA PRO A 702 15.06 -23.72 -19.82
C PRO A 702 16.49 -23.85 -20.33
N VAL A 703 16.68 -23.72 -21.65
CA VAL A 703 18.02 -23.72 -22.27
C VAL A 703 18.56 -22.29 -22.33
N ARG A 704 19.85 -22.11 -21.99
CA ARG A 704 20.52 -20.81 -22.11
C ARG A 704 20.43 -20.25 -23.53
N ARG A 705 19.93 -19.02 -23.65
CA ARG A 705 19.69 -18.36 -24.94
C ARG A 705 21.01 -17.94 -25.60
N LYS A 706 21.08 -18.13 -26.92
CA LYS A 706 22.21 -17.76 -27.81
C LYS A 706 21.76 -17.00 -29.05
N ASP A 707 20.51 -16.60 -29.06
CA ASP A 707 19.71 -16.13 -30.19
C ASP A 707 19.18 -14.72 -29.93
N ILE A 708 19.87 -13.94 -29.09
CA ILE A 708 19.51 -12.54 -28.85
C ILE A 708 20.06 -11.72 -30.00
N LYS A 709 19.17 -11.22 -30.85
CA LYS A 709 19.53 -10.29 -31.91
C LYS A 709 19.82 -8.90 -31.33
N VAL A 710 21.08 -8.48 -31.43
CA VAL A 710 21.55 -7.12 -31.17
C VAL A 710 21.81 -6.39 -32.48
N LEU A 711 21.71 -5.06 -32.48
CA LEU A 711 21.75 -4.24 -33.71
C LEU A 711 23.12 -3.60 -34.01
N GLY A 712 24.11 -3.78 -33.13
CA GLY A 712 25.47 -3.27 -33.31
C GLY A 712 25.54 -1.77 -33.56
N LYS A 713 26.45 -1.35 -34.44
CA LYS A 713 26.70 0.05 -34.81
C LYS A 713 25.46 0.81 -35.30
N GLN A 714 24.48 0.12 -35.88
CA GLN A 714 23.24 0.75 -36.33
C GLN A 714 22.48 1.37 -35.16
N ALA A 715 22.32 0.65 -34.06
CA ALA A 715 21.66 1.18 -32.86
C ALA A 715 22.60 2.07 -32.04
N LEU A 716 23.87 1.67 -31.88
CA LEU A 716 24.83 2.42 -31.10
C LEU A 716 24.98 3.86 -31.62
N GLY A 717 25.19 4.03 -32.94
CA GLY A 717 25.33 5.36 -33.53
C GLY A 717 24.11 6.25 -33.30
N MET A 718 22.90 5.69 -33.43
CA MET A 718 21.65 6.40 -33.18
C MET A 718 21.49 6.83 -31.72
N PHE A 719 21.85 5.95 -30.77
CA PHE A 719 21.82 6.30 -29.35
C PHE A 719 22.84 7.38 -28.99
N LEU A 720 24.07 7.31 -29.52
CA LEU A 720 25.09 8.33 -29.31
C LEU A 720 24.66 9.70 -29.84
N VAL A 721 24.07 9.76 -31.05
CA VAL A 721 23.51 11.02 -31.57
C VAL A 721 22.39 11.54 -30.68
N GLY A 722 21.52 10.66 -30.17
CA GLY A 722 20.45 11.04 -29.25
C GLY A 722 20.97 11.62 -27.94
N THR A 723 21.99 11.02 -27.33
CA THR A 723 22.59 11.52 -26.08
C THR A 723 23.38 12.81 -26.31
N ASP A 724 24.09 12.94 -27.43
CA ASP A 724 24.74 14.18 -27.87
C ASP A 724 23.73 15.33 -27.99
N GLN A 725 22.58 15.08 -28.64
CA GLN A 725 21.51 16.06 -28.79
C GLN A 725 20.91 16.47 -27.44
N MET A 726 20.66 15.51 -26.54
CA MET A 726 20.12 15.79 -25.22
C MET A 726 21.08 16.62 -24.36
N GLU A 727 22.38 16.33 -24.43
CA GLU A 727 23.43 17.09 -23.73
C GLU A 727 23.53 18.51 -24.30
N ALA A 728 23.64 18.65 -25.62
CA ALA A 728 23.72 19.95 -26.30
C ALA A 728 22.47 20.81 -26.00
N GLY A 729 21.30 20.18 -25.90
CA GLY A 729 20.04 20.80 -25.49
C GLY A 729 19.90 21.07 -23.98
N LYS A 730 20.91 20.72 -23.16
CA LYS A 730 20.92 20.85 -21.69
C LYS A 730 19.78 20.09 -20.98
N TYR A 731 19.29 19.00 -21.60
CA TYR A 731 18.32 18.10 -20.98
C TYR A 731 18.98 17.09 -20.03
N ILE A 732 20.24 16.73 -20.30
CA ILE A 732 21.05 15.82 -19.50
C ILE A 732 22.44 16.42 -19.28
N SER A 733 23.14 16.03 -18.20
CA SER A 733 24.53 16.44 -17.99
C SER A 733 25.52 15.61 -18.80
N GLU A 734 26.76 16.07 -18.89
CA GLU A 734 27.87 15.30 -19.49
C GLU A 734 28.02 13.91 -18.83
N HIS A 735 27.76 13.82 -17.51
CA HIS A 735 27.83 12.54 -16.80
C HIS A 735 26.65 11.63 -17.13
N ASP A 736 25.44 12.20 -17.24
CA ASP A 736 24.28 11.45 -17.72
C ASP A 736 24.53 10.88 -19.12
N LYS A 737 25.10 11.68 -20.03
CA LYS A 737 25.51 11.21 -21.36
C LYS A 737 26.51 10.07 -21.26
N LYS A 738 27.52 10.16 -20.39
CA LYS A 738 28.52 9.10 -20.20
C LYS A 738 27.88 7.78 -19.77
N ILE A 739 26.96 7.82 -18.80
CA ILE A 739 26.21 6.63 -18.34
C ILE A 739 25.31 6.10 -19.47
N ALA A 740 24.59 6.99 -20.17
CA ALA A 740 23.73 6.63 -21.29
C ALA A 740 24.51 5.98 -22.44
N ASN A 741 25.71 6.45 -22.74
CA ASN A 741 26.57 5.88 -23.77
C ASN A 741 27.07 4.48 -23.37
N LYS A 742 27.37 4.25 -22.08
CA LYS A 742 27.69 2.91 -21.58
C LYS A 742 26.51 1.96 -21.67
N LEU A 743 25.30 2.42 -21.30
CA LEU A 743 24.07 1.65 -21.47
C LEU A 743 23.80 1.33 -22.96
N ALA A 744 23.96 2.32 -23.84
CA ALA A 744 23.79 2.16 -25.28
C ALA A 744 24.75 1.12 -25.85
N TYR A 745 26.01 1.15 -25.41
CA TYR A 745 27.02 0.16 -25.79
C TYR A 745 26.59 -1.26 -25.42
N VAL A 746 26.11 -1.48 -24.19
CA VAL A 746 25.63 -2.80 -23.74
C VAL A 746 24.40 -3.25 -24.56
N MET A 747 23.38 -2.40 -24.66
CA MET A 747 22.11 -2.77 -25.31
C MET A 747 22.22 -2.93 -26.83
N ALA A 748 23.17 -2.24 -27.47
CA ALA A 748 23.48 -2.42 -28.88
C ALA A 748 24.32 -3.69 -29.15
N GLY A 749 24.83 -4.36 -28.11
CA GLY A 749 25.71 -5.51 -28.23
C GLY A 749 27.16 -5.15 -28.54
N GLY A 750 27.65 -4.02 -28.02
CA GLY A 750 29.02 -3.55 -28.20
C GLY A 750 29.28 -2.90 -29.57
N ASP A 751 30.55 -2.92 -30.01
CA ASP A 751 30.99 -2.30 -31.28
C ASP A 751 30.84 -3.22 -32.51
N LEU A 752 29.82 -4.10 -32.53
CA LEU A 752 29.59 -5.02 -33.64
C LEU A 752 29.24 -4.26 -34.92
N SER A 753 29.87 -4.62 -36.04
CA SER A 753 29.69 -3.94 -37.33
C SER A 753 28.31 -4.11 -37.94
N GLU A 754 27.59 -5.16 -37.55
CA GLU A 754 26.27 -5.50 -38.06
C GLU A 754 25.41 -6.18 -37.00
N ALA A 755 24.10 -6.28 -37.30
CA ALA A 755 23.17 -6.98 -36.44
C ALA A 755 23.55 -8.48 -36.32
N THR A 756 23.68 -8.96 -35.10
CA THR A 756 24.27 -10.27 -34.79
C THR A 756 23.46 -10.98 -33.71
N LEU A 757 23.42 -12.32 -33.75
CA LEU A 757 22.89 -13.12 -32.64
C LEU A 757 23.99 -13.34 -31.59
N VAL A 758 23.69 -12.99 -30.35
CA VAL A 758 24.61 -13.14 -29.21
C VAL A 758 23.98 -13.95 -28.08
N SER A 759 24.83 -14.41 -27.17
CA SER A 759 24.38 -15.11 -25.95
C SER A 759 24.07 -14.15 -24.82
N GLU A 760 23.31 -14.63 -23.82
CA GLU A 760 23.10 -13.87 -22.60
C GLU A 760 24.41 -13.57 -21.88
N GLN A 761 25.36 -14.52 -21.88
CA GLN A 761 26.66 -14.33 -21.24
C GLN A 761 27.44 -13.18 -21.89
N TYR A 762 27.38 -13.06 -23.22
CA TYR A 762 28.01 -11.95 -23.95
C TYR A 762 27.50 -10.60 -23.45
N LEU A 763 26.18 -10.44 -23.32
CA LEU A 763 25.57 -9.20 -22.82
C LEU A 763 25.85 -8.96 -21.33
N LEU A 764 25.86 -10.01 -20.50
CA LEU A 764 26.20 -9.91 -19.08
C LEU A 764 27.65 -9.46 -18.87
N ASP A 765 28.58 -9.93 -19.69
CA ASP A 765 29.98 -9.51 -19.62
C ASP A 765 30.15 -8.03 -20.01
N LEU A 766 29.47 -7.57 -21.08
CA LEU A 766 29.42 -6.15 -21.43
C LEU A 766 28.80 -5.29 -20.33
N GLU A 767 27.70 -5.75 -19.74
CA GLU A 767 27.01 -5.06 -18.65
C GLU A 767 27.92 -4.92 -17.42
N ARG A 768 28.60 -6.00 -17.01
CA ARG A 768 29.52 -5.99 -15.87
C ARG A 768 30.71 -5.06 -16.12
N GLU A 769 31.31 -5.10 -17.31
CA GLU A 769 32.39 -4.19 -17.68
C GLU A 769 31.95 -2.72 -17.60
N ALA A 770 30.78 -2.41 -18.17
CA ALA A 770 30.22 -1.06 -18.15
C ALA A 770 29.89 -0.60 -16.73
N PHE A 771 29.33 -1.48 -15.89
CA PHE A 771 29.06 -1.21 -14.47
C PHE A 771 30.35 -0.85 -13.73
N LEU A 772 31.38 -1.70 -13.81
CA LEU A 772 32.66 -1.50 -13.14
C LEU A 772 33.36 -0.22 -13.59
N SER A 773 33.34 0.04 -14.90
CA SER A 773 33.87 1.30 -15.47
C SER A 773 33.17 2.52 -14.87
N LEU A 774 31.85 2.48 -14.68
CA LEU A 774 31.09 3.60 -14.11
C LEU A 774 31.32 3.75 -12.60
N THR A 775 31.60 2.68 -11.87
CA THR A 775 31.96 2.77 -10.44
C THR A 775 33.32 3.41 -10.20
N GLY A 776 34.22 3.41 -11.20
CA GLY A 776 35.48 4.16 -11.15
C GLY A 776 35.33 5.67 -11.36
N GLU A 777 34.13 6.16 -11.71
CA GLU A 777 33.90 7.57 -12.00
C GLU A 777 33.57 8.37 -10.73
N ARG A 778 34.31 9.44 -10.47
CA ARG A 778 34.08 10.34 -9.32
C ARG A 778 32.63 10.82 -9.22
N LYS A 779 32.03 11.26 -10.33
CA LYS A 779 30.64 11.76 -10.36
C LYS A 779 29.62 10.66 -10.03
N SER A 780 29.91 9.40 -10.32
CA SER A 780 29.06 8.26 -9.93
C SER A 780 29.17 8.00 -8.43
N LEU A 781 30.39 8.00 -7.88
CA LEU A 781 30.61 7.86 -6.43
C LEU A 781 29.92 8.98 -5.64
N GLU A 782 29.95 10.22 -6.14
CA GLU A 782 29.20 11.34 -5.55
C GLU A 782 27.68 11.11 -5.56
N ARG A 783 27.12 10.57 -6.65
CA ARG A 783 25.70 10.24 -6.73
C ARG A 783 25.32 9.12 -5.76
N ILE A 784 26.13 8.06 -5.65
CA ILE A 784 25.91 6.96 -4.70
C ILE A 784 25.97 7.50 -3.25
N GLN A 785 27.01 8.27 -2.91
CA GLN A 785 27.15 8.88 -1.59
C GLN A 785 25.98 9.80 -1.25
N TYR A 786 25.53 10.61 -2.21
CA TYR A 786 24.38 11.49 -2.02
C TYR A 786 23.08 10.71 -1.80
N MET A 787 22.86 9.63 -2.55
CA MET A 787 21.71 8.73 -2.32
C MET A 787 21.77 8.11 -0.92
N LEU A 788 22.93 7.60 -0.49
CA LEU A 788 23.10 6.98 0.84
C LEU A 788 22.88 7.99 1.98
N THR A 789 23.28 9.24 1.80
CA THR A 789 23.20 10.29 2.85
C THR A 789 21.90 11.08 2.84
N LYS A 790 21.27 11.26 1.67
CA LYS A 790 20.06 12.10 1.49
C LYS A 790 18.81 11.33 1.12
N GLY A 791 18.93 10.06 0.73
CA GLY A 791 17.80 9.21 0.33
C GLY A 791 17.10 9.65 -0.95
N LYS A 792 17.79 10.41 -1.82
CA LYS A 792 17.26 10.86 -3.11
C LYS A 792 18.39 10.99 -4.14
N PRO A 793 18.11 10.83 -5.45
CA PRO A 793 19.11 10.99 -6.51
C PRO A 793 19.75 12.39 -6.52
N LEU A 794 21.04 12.44 -6.87
CA LEU A 794 21.74 13.68 -7.23
C LEU A 794 21.76 13.81 -8.76
N ARG A 795 21.24 14.91 -9.29
CA ARG A 795 21.40 15.28 -10.70
C ARG A 795 22.47 16.37 -10.78
N ASN A 796 23.71 15.94 -11.00
CA ASN A 796 24.90 16.78 -11.21
C ASN A 796 25.20 16.96 -12.70
#